data_AF-A0AAN0J368-F1
#
_entry.id   AF-A0AAN0J368-F1
#
_cell.length_a   1.000
_cell.length_b   1.000
_cell.length_c   1.000
_cell.angle_alpha   90.00
_cell.angle_beta   90.00
_cell.angle_gamma   90.00
#
_symmetry.space_group_name_H-M   'P 1'
#
loop_
_entity.id
_entity.type
_entity.pdbx_description
1 polymer ?
#
loop_
_entity_poly.entity_id
_entity_poly.type
_entity_poly.pdbx_seq_one_letter_code
_entity_poly.pdbx_strand_id
1 'polypeptide(L)'
;MNLLSWNPISLLLTFMWIFSFSQASYLDFPRVHFYGKYRADASTPNNYRCNFDPNIDDPFEDDPNGNWNYIGTNEFSIQDTSVTGVTTDSGVTDDEVIGAAILDSGNHPFAKMVDIDTEWQGAASVIYGMVFRIVWSDGAEALRGNWTPSSISQSMWKRMVCTDGGSSTQGALSTTTINDIEWGDLRGSTVLKKLKGLSTKGNNKLQLSVSLSGYGRENNGFTRGLMTGTIGVSKDTEPLNYGGERLLSKTEIKHPPDISNIPPEDSCSGPLKKWMSDAPFEVNGDLLSIDLSNSLPSDSNGNLLYINPLYAGILHDQERVCIEVLGNEIHYCGQDHSGSCNSNDWLKSTGGIVDIELNYFQKEKLLSSSSLVLALMQDKSSETNEVYPNCYALPTSKHNLKLMLKETNYYMRPKEEYSFFIHPSVSMSVSVPFLVSQFGEPVANLDVKVGRKNNPIPYDGVSPSLNVKTDENGVALFTFTAVKEMSSLREYSKPPCKDSAVMKLPIDGQVYAFDFCPSEGEEDQQCASFSLNSLVIRAFSNPEYDPDKTYTWVDHIQPIFSQYHHLYPVMHGILNLSNYYSVTSPQNIGLLNLSMSLDINDASYMPVTRDLPEPQRKMILKWLENPVKQLEEINARMDDTSEVLPELQCDEPNHIAAISMFEDYAKLPTCQARAIPFNIKDYCEKFVDQYYFATLQIPKSYRGLKNKNCPEDKRPLYKYKKNSQDPEIQKKCTDENLWEQLQIGLKLELATIPLYMTSLYSIGDGCNTQVYKTIRGILMQEMLHLALVGNIINAMNGGHPIIDSPDVAPKYPSVGLPGCVHPSLKVHLEKVSRKHIYTVPLVLEKPKLSCVTEGRNRNILGLLLHNTIGEFYTEIEQCMQKFEENGEEVFQPNNFQVSWPWTPF
;
A
#
# COMPACT_ATOMS: atom_id res chain seq x y z
N MET A 1 -44.69 -2.34 -69.99
CA MET A 1 -45.12 -1.75 -68.71
C MET A 1 -45.15 -2.86 -67.68
N ASN A 2 -44.70 -2.56 -66.45
CA ASN A 2 -44.50 -3.44 -65.30
C ASN A 2 -43.18 -4.24 -65.26
N LEU A 3 -42.28 -3.77 -64.40
CA LEU A 3 -41.45 -4.54 -63.47
C LEU A 3 -40.88 -3.51 -62.47
N LEU A 4 -41.42 -3.49 -61.24
CA LEU A 4 -40.85 -2.76 -60.11
C LEU A 4 -40.30 -3.77 -59.11
N SER A 5 -39.06 -3.52 -58.73
CA SER A 5 -38.12 -4.36 -58.02
C SER A 5 -38.51 -4.65 -56.57
N TRP A 6 -38.55 -5.94 -56.24
CA TRP A 6 -38.44 -6.46 -54.88
C TRP A 6 -36.96 -6.46 -54.46
N ASN A 7 -36.65 -5.96 -53.25
CA ASN A 7 -35.31 -6.05 -52.67
C ASN A 7 -35.35 -6.96 -51.42
N PRO A 8 -34.85 -8.21 -51.48
CA PRO A 8 -34.96 -9.20 -50.41
C PRO A 8 -34.00 -8.97 -49.23
N ILE A 9 -33.18 -7.91 -49.27
CA ILE A 9 -32.15 -7.64 -48.26
C ILE A 9 -32.73 -6.97 -47.00
N SER A 10 -33.86 -6.26 -47.12
CA SER A 10 -34.49 -5.59 -45.97
C SER A 10 -35.15 -6.57 -44.99
N LEU A 11 -35.67 -7.71 -45.45
CA LEU A 11 -36.32 -8.69 -44.57
C LEU A 11 -35.31 -9.56 -43.79
N LEU A 12 -34.10 -9.75 -44.33
CA LEU A 12 -33.05 -10.53 -43.68
C LEU A 12 -32.38 -9.77 -42.52
N LEU A 13 -32.32 -8.44 -42.58
CA LEU A 13 -31.77 -7.61 -41.51
C LEU A 13 -32.73 -7.42 -40.32
N THR A 14 -34.04 -7.52 -40.53
CA THR A 14 -35.03 -7.47 -39.43
C THR A 14 -35.24 -8.82 -38.74
N PHE A 15 -34.98 -9.94 -39.43
CA PHE A 15 -35.11 -11.28 -38.84
C PHE A 15 -33.86 -11.78 -38.11
N MET A 16 -32.69 -11.14 -38.29
CA MET A 16 -31.45 -11.52 -37.60
C MET A 16 -31.28 -10.92 -36.19
N TRP A 17 -32.22 -10.10 -35.72
CA TRP A 17 -32.22 -9.52 -34.36
C TRP A 17 -33.26 -10.12 -33.40
N ILE A 18 -34.05 -11.12 -33.83
CA ILE A 18 -35.04 -11.84 -33.00
C ILE A 18 -34.56 -13.26 -32.63
N PHE A 19 -33.25 -13.48 -32.64
CA PHE A 19 -32.68 -14.41 -31.66
C PHE A 19 -32.13 -13.55 -30.54
N SER A 20 -33.02 -13.14 -29.64
CA SER A 20 -32.61 -12.80 -28.28
C SER A 20 -31.99 -14.08 -27.73
N PHE A 21 -30.68 -14.23 -27.90
CA PHE A 21 -29.92 -15.08 -27.00
C PHE A 21 -30.24 -14.53 -25.62
N SER A 22 -30.99 -15.28 -24.81
CA SER A 22 -31.16 -14.91 -23.40
C SER A 22 -29.76 -14.84 -22.81
N GLN A 23 -29.21 -13.64 -22.72
CA GLN A 23 -27.96 -13.44 -22.03
C GLN A 23 -28.29 -13.76 -20.58
N ALA A 24 -27.60 -14.75 -20.01
CA ALA A 24 -27.86 -15.23 -18.66
C ALA A 24 -26.93 -14.51 -17.68
N SER A 25 -27.46 -14.13 -16.52
CA SER A 25 -26.78 -13.45 -15.40
C SER A 25 -26.27 -14.46 -14.36
N TYR A 26 -25.45 -14.03 -13.40
CA TYR A 26 -25.09 -14.91 -12.28
C TYR A 26 -26.28 -15.27 -11.39
N LEU A 27 -27.37 -14.49 -11.46
CA LEU A 27 -28.61 -14.76 -10.76
C LEU A 27 -29.48 -15.79 -11.49
N ASP A 28 -29.17 -16.09 -12.76
CA ASP A 28 -29.82 -17.12 -13.56
C ASP A 28 -29.21 -18.51 -13.33
N PHE A 29 -29.96 -19.53 -13.76
CA PHE A 29 -29.48 -20.91 -13.70
C PHE A 29 -28.57 -21.30 -14.87
N PRO A 30 -27.58 -22.17 -14.63
CA PRO A 30 -27.22 -22.78 -13.34
C PRO A 30 -26.21 -21.93 -12.55
N ARG A 31 -26.17 -22.13 -11.23
CA ARG A 31 -25.25 -21.46 -10.31
C ARG A 31 -24.36 -22.46 -9.59
N VAL A 32 -23.08 -22.12 -9.43
CA VAL A 32 -22.12 -22.87 -8.61
C VAL A 32 -21.73 -22.01 -7.43
N HIS A 33 -22.02 -22.48 -6.22
CA HIS A 33 -21.79 -21.76 -4.97
C HIS A 33 -20.56 -22.30 -4.27
N PHE A 34 -19.77 -21.42 -3.68
CA PHE A 34 -18.60 -21.79 -2.89
C PHE A 34 -18.58 -21.03 -1.58
N TYR A 35 -17.99 -21.68 -0.58
CA TYR A 35 -17.86 -21.14 0.76
C TYR A 35 -16.56 -21.62 1.37
N GLY A 36 -15.90 -20.74 2.12
CA GLY A 36 -14.64 -21.06 2.77
C GLY A 36 -13.98 -19.83 3.37
N LYS A 37 -12.66 -19.76 3.25
CA LYS A 37 -11.85 -18.67 3.80
C LYS A 37 -11.10 -17.92 2.71
N TYR A 38 -10.61 -16.76 3.09
CA TYR A 38 -9.63 -16.03 2.33
C TYR A 38 -8.57 -15.49 3.27
N ARG A 39 -7.43 -15.10 2.71
CA ARG A 39 -6.40 -14.34 3.41
C ARG A 39 -6.19 -13.02 2.68
N ALA A 40 -6.21 -11.92 3.42
CA ALA A 40 -5.87 -10.58 2.98
C ALA A 40 -4.76 -10.04 3.89
N ASP A 41 -3.54 -9.96 3.37
CA ASP A 41 -2.33 -9.59 4.11
C ASP A 41 -1.90 -8.15 3.81
N ALA A 42 -2.84 -7.21 3.94
CA ALA A 42 -2.62 -5.80 3.61
C ALA A 42 -1.62 -5.13 4.57
N SER A 43 -0.67 -4.38 4.02
CA SER A 43 0.25 -3.52 4.77
C SER A 43 -0.53 -2.41 5.46
N THR A 44 -0.38 -2.25 6.78
CA THR A 44 -1.06 -1.20 7.55
C THR A 44 -0.35 0.16 7.57
N PRO A 45 0.99 0.27 7.46
CA PRO A 45 1.71 1.55 7.47
C PRO A 45 1.22 2.57 6.45
N ASN A 46 0.73 2.11 5.29
CA ASN A 46 0.17 3.01 4.28
C ASN A 46 -1.12 3.70 4.71
N ASN A 47 -1.78 3.29 5.80
CA ASN A 47 -2.98 3.93 6.33
C ASN A 47 -2.70 5.22 7.12
N TYR A 48 -1.42 5.52 7.39
CA TYR A 48 -1.05 6.65 8.25
C TYR A 48 -0.37 7.75 7.45
N ARG A 49 -1.01 8.92 7.39
CA ARG A 49 -0.48 10.13 6.72
C ARG A 49 0.96 10.46 7.10
N CYS A 50 1.35 10.18 8.34
CA CYS A 50 2.70 10.42 8.84
C CYS A 50 3.77 9.64 8.08
N ASN A 51 3.46 8.44 7.60
CA ASN A 51 4.43 7.58 6.91
C ASN A 51 4.73 8.05 5.48
N PHE A 52 4.00 9.06 5.00
CA PHE A 52 4.25 9.69 3.71
C PHE A 52 5.22 10.87 3.82
N ASP A 53 5.55 11.36 5.01
CA ASP A 53 6.57 12.39 5.20
C ASP A 53 7.97 11.74 5.25
N PRO A 54 8.82 11.95 4.24
CA PRO A 54 10.13 11.30 4.17
C PRO A 54 11.11 11.80 5.26
N ASN A 55 10.78 12.87 5.99
CA ASN A 55 11.64 13.48 6.99
C ASN A 55 11.35 12.99 8.43
N ILE A 56 10.32 12.17 8.60
CA ILE A 56 9.96 11.62 9.91
C ILE A 56 10.64 10.25 10.04
N ASP A 57 11.41 10.07 11.12
CA ASP A 57 11.94 8.75 11.50
C ASP A 57 10.77 7.82 11.83
N ASP A 58 10.75 6.61 11.24
CA ASP A 58 9.71 5.58 11.35
C ASP A 58 9.03 5.53 12.74
N PRO A 59 7.89 6.24 12.94
CA PRO A 59 7.36 6.47 14.29
C PRO A 59 6.69 5.26 14.93
N PHE A 60 6.53 4.14 14.20
CA PHE A 60 5.42 3.23 14.45
C PHE A 60 5.81 1.77 14.71
N GLU A 61 7.09 1.44 14.93
CA GLU A 61 7.46 0.20 15.64
C GLU A 61 6.85 0.16 17.07
N ASP A 62 6.53 1.34 17.63
CA ASP A 62 6.08 1.51 19.02
C ASP A 62 4.55 1.65 19.23
N ASP A 63 3.71 1.61 18.17
CA ASP A 63 2.23 1.63 18.29
C ASP A 63 1.56 0.33 17.80
N PRO A 64 1.51 -0.72 18.65
CA PRO A 64 0.88 -1.99 18.32
C PRO A 64 -0.65 -1.91 18.17
N ASN A 65 -1.31 -0.78 18.49
CA ASN A 65 -2.75 -0.64 18.32
C ASN A 65 -3.12 -0.08 16.94
N GLY A 66 -2.33 0.85 16.41
CA GLY A 66 -2.50 1.37 15.06
C GLY A 66 -1.90 0.47 13.97
N ASN A 67 -0.75 -0.13 14.24
CA ASN A 67 0.05 -0.84 13.25
C ASN A 67 -0.20 -2.35 13.25
N TRP A 68 -1.45 -2.74 13.00
CA TRP A 68 -1.88 -4.13 13.22
C TRP A 68 -1.24 -5.13 12.23
N ASN A 69 -0.89 -4.74 11.00
CA ASN A 69 -0.13 -5.56 10.03
C ASN A 69 1.05 -4.80 9.39
N TYR A 70 2.08 -4.49 10.20
CA TYR A 70 3.26 -3.71 9.77
C TYR A 70 4.03 -4.32 8.59
N ILE A 71 4.17 -5.64 8.56
CA ILE A 71 4.93 -6.39 7.55
C ILE A 71 4.03 -7.04 6.49
N GLY A 72 2.81 -6.52 6.32
CA GLY A 72 1.85 -7.06 5.35
C GLY A 72 2.41 -7.04 3.93
N THR A 73 2.28 -8.17 3.23
CA THR A 73 2.81 -8.39 1.87
C THR A 73 1.88 -7.90 0.74
N ASN A 74 0.71 -7.38 1.11
CA ASN A 74 -0.43 -7.10 0.24
C ASN A 74 -0.98 -8.32 -0.50
N GLU A 75 -0.62 -9.55 -0.10
CA GLU A 75 -1.14 -10.77 -0.71
C GLU A 75 -2.64 -10.93 -0.41
N PHE A 76 -3.40 -11.27 -1.45
CA PHE A 76 -4.75 -11.78 -1.33
C PHE A 76 -4.78 -13.20 -1.88
N SER A 77 -5.32 -14.14 -1.11
CA SER A 77 -5.44 -15.55 -1.53
C SER A 77 -6.73 -16.19 -1.07
N ILE A 78 -7.20 -17.15 -1.86
CA ILE A 78 -8.35 -17.99 -1.52
C ILE A 78 -7.83 -19.18 -0.69
N GLN A 79 -8.41 -19.43 0.47
CA GLN A 79 -7.94 -20.47 1.39
C GLN A 79 -9.08 -21.36 1.86
N ASP A 80 -8.84 -22.66 2.02
CA ASP A 80 -9.83 -23.59 2.58
C ASP A 80 -11.24 -23.42 1.97
N THR A 81 -11.33 -23.13 0.66
CA THR A 81 -12.59 -22.84 -0.03
C THR A 81 -12.89 -23.93 -1.03
N SER A 82 -14.14 -24.37 -1.03
CA SER A 82 -14.63 -25.41 -1.93
C SER A 82 -16.00 -25.04 -2.47
N VAL A 83 -16.37 -25.66 -3.58
CA VAL A 83 -17.74 -25.67 -4.05
C VAL A 83 -18.60 -26.39 -3.01
N THR A 84 -19.62 -25.69 -2.50
CA THR A 84 -20.47 -26.17 -1.40
C THR A 84 -21.91 -26.39 -1.82
N GLY A 85 -22.32 -25.91 -2.99
CA GLY A 85 -23.65 -26.14 -3.51
C GLY A 85 -23.75 -25.81 -4.99
N VAL A 86 -24.78 -26.34 -5.63
CA VAL A 86 -25.17 -25.96 -6.98
C VAL A 86 -26.68 -25.76 -7.03
N THR A 87 -27.12 -24.80 -7.82
CA THR A 87 -28.55 -24.52 -8.01
C THR A 87 -28.89 -24.51 -9.49
N THR A 88 -29.98 -25.19 -9.82
CA THR A 88 -30.53 -25.30 -11.19
C THR A 88 -31.99 -24.83 -11.19
N ASP A 89 -32.63 -24.88 -12.36
CA ASP A 89 -34.08 -24.67 -12.51
C ASP A 89 -34.94 -25.64 -11.67
N SER A 90 -34.36 -26.74 -11.19
CA SER A 90 -34.99 -27.66 -10.24
C SER A 90 -34.75 -27.32 -8.76
N GLY A 91 -34.05 -26.22 -8.48
CA GLY A 91 -33.60 -25.80 -7.16
C GLY A 91 -32.18 -26.29 -6.83
N VAL A 92 -31.86 -26.26 -5.54
CA VAL A 92 -30.59 -26.80 -5.00
C VAL A 92 -30.53 -28.29 -5.30
N THR A 93 -29.43 -28.75 -5.89
CA THR A 93 -29.30 -30.13 -6.36
C THR A 93 -27.90 -30.68 -6.11
N ASP A 94 -27.73 -31.98 -6.27
CA ASP A 94 -26.43 -32.65 -6.21
C ASP A 94 -25.71 -32.56 -7.57
N ASP A 95 -24.41 -32.32 -7.55
CA ASP A 95 -23.55 -32.43 -8.74
C ASP A 95 -22.15 -32.84 -8.30
N GLU A 96 -21.43 -33.56 -9.16
CA GLU A 96 -20.10 -34.08 -8.85
C GLU A 96 -19.10 -32.96 -8.48
N VAL A 97 -19.33 -31.73 -8.95
CA VAL A 97 -18.50 -30.55 -8.62
C VAL A 97 -18.51 -30.17 -7.14
N ILE A 98 -19.51 -30.58 -6.36
CA ILE A 98 -19.56 -30.28 -4.93
C ILE A 98 -18.37 -30.94 -4.21
N GLY A 99 -17.63 -30.14 -3.45
CA GLY A 99 -16.38 -30.54 -2.79
C GLY A 99 -15.11 -30.28 -3.61
N ALA A 100 -15.22 -29.87 -4.87
CA ALA A 100 -14.07 -29.37 -5.63
C ALA A 100 -13.49 -28.11 -4.97
N ALA A 101 -12.18 -27.98 -4.94
CA ALA A 101 -11.49 -26.84 -4.35
C ALA A 101 -11.62 -25.60 -5.24
N ILE A 102 -11.84 -24.44 -4.63
CA ILE A 102 -11.62 -23.15 -5.27
C ILE A 102 -10.23 -22.68 -4.88
N LEU A 103 -9.37 -22.53 -5.87
CA LEU A 103 -7.96 -22.16 -5.68
C LEU A 103 -7.63 -20.91 -6.50
N ASP A 104 -6.67 -20.15 -5.99
CA ASP A 104 -6.01 -19.05 -6.69
C ASP A 104 -4.65 -19.48 -7.24
N SER A 105 -4.15 -18.75 -8.23
CA SER A 105 -2.76 -18.61 -8.72
C SER A 105 -1.88 -19.86 -9.01
N GLY A 106 -2.08 -21.03 -8.39
CA GLY A 106 -1.27 -22.23 -8.62
C GLY A 106 0.22 -21.97 -8.40
N ASN A 107 1.02 -22.10 -9.46
CA ASN A 107 2.46 -21.82 -9.45
C ASN A 107 2.80 -20.34 -9.78
N HIS A 108 1.81 -19.46 -9.85
CA HIS A 108 1.99 -18.02 -10.06
C HIS A 108 2.01 -17.28 -8.72
N PRO A 109 2.56 -16.06 -8.66
CA PRO A 109 2.46 -15.21 -7.48
C PRO A 109 1.01 -15.00 -7.02
N PHE A 110 0.83 -14.86 -5.71
CA PHE A 110 -0.47 -14.52 -5.14
C PHE A 110 -0.94 -13.15 -5.64
N ALA A 111 -2.26 -13.03 -5.82
CA ALA A 111 -2.88 -11.76 -6.16
C ALA A 111 -2.53 -10.67 -5.14
N LYS A 112 -2.60 -9.41 -5.56
CA LYS A 112 -2.28 -8.27 -4.72
C LYS A 112 -3.52 -7.42 -4.47
N MET A 113 -3.80 -7.14 -3.20
CA MET A 113 -4.86 -6.22 -2.79
C MET A 113 -4.24 -4.84 -2.53
N VAL A 114 -4.69 -3.83 -3.24
CA VAL A 114 -4.14 -2.46 -3.19
C VAL A 114 -5.27 -1.45 -3.13
N ASP A 115 -5.14 -0.43 -2.28
CA ASP A 115 -6.08 0.69 -2.24
C ASP A 115 -5.89 1.60 -3.47
N ILE A 116 -6.98 2.23 -3.94
CA ILE A 116 -6.85 3.27 -4.98
C ILE A 116 -6.15 4.53 -4.48
N ASP A 117 -6.25 4.81 -3.19
CA ASP A 117 -5.60 5.92 -2.51
C ASP A 117 -5.53 5.58 -1.02
N THR A 118 -4.37 5.85 -0.43
CA THR A 118 -4.04 5.46 0.95
C THR A 118 -4.83 6.24 2.00
N GLU A 119 -5.46 7.35 1.63
CA GLU A 119 -6.40 8.08 2.48
C GLU A 119 -7.86 7.62 2.32
N TRP A 120 -8.16 6.84 1.28
CA TRP A 120 -9.50 6.30 0.99
C TRP A 120 -9.59 4.81 1.34
N GLN A 121 -9.24 4.52 2.59
CA GLN A 121 -9.01 3.17 3.12
C GLN A 121 -10.27 2.30 3.03
N GLY A 122 -10.14 1.12 2.45
CA GLY A 122 -11.14 0.06 2.47
C GLY A 122 -12.36 0.26 1.58
N ALA A 123 -12.61 1.45 1.03
CA ALA A 123 -13.79 1.73 0.20
C ALA A 123 -13.58 1.45 -1.30
N ALA A 124 -12.33 1.43 -1.78
CA ALA A 124 -12.01 1.14 -3.18
C ALA A 124 -10.73 0.29 -3.35
N SER A 125 -10.57 -0.75 -2.52
CA SER A 125 -9.45 -1.68 -2.65
C SER A 125 -9.69 -2.66 -3.80
N VAL A 126 -8.69 -2.86 -4.65
CA VAL A 126 -8.79 -3.69 -5.87
C VAL A 126 -7.86 -4.91 -5.75
N ILE A 127 -8.31 -6.05 -6.25
CA ILE A 127 -7.51 -7.28 -6.36
C ILE A 127 -6.92 -7.34 -7.77
N TYR A 128 -5.59 -7.42 -7.87
CA TYR A 128 -4.85 -7.53 -9.12
C TYR A 128 -4.19 -8.90 -9.28
N GLY A 129 -4.18 -9.40 -10.52
CA GLY A 129 -3.42 -10.59 -10.91
C GLY A 129 -3.97 -11.92 -10.40
N MET A 130 -5.23 -11.96 -10.00
CA MET A 130 -5.88 -13.18 -9.51
C MET A 130 -6.20 -14.13 -10.68
N VAL A 131 -5.80 -15.39 -10.54
CA VAL A 131 -6.23 -16.49 -11.43
C VAL A 131 -7.20 -17.36 -10.65
N PHE A 132 -8.45 -17.44 -11.09
CA PHE A 132 -9.50 -18.22 -10.44
C PHE A 132 -9.56 -19.63 -11.01
N ARG A 133 -9.60 -20.65 -10.14
CA ARG A 133 -9.59 -22.07 -10.54
C ARG A 133 -10.60 -22.90 -9.75
N ILE A 134 -11.24 -23.85 -10.44
CA ILE A 134 -11.98 -24.96 -9.82
C ILE A 134 -11.15 -26.23 -10.05
N VAL A 135 -10.78 -26.90 -8.97
CA VAL A 135 -9.85 -28.04 -8.99
C VAL A 135 -10.46 -29.24 -8.27
N TRP A 136 -10.45 -30.39 -8.93
CA TRP A 136 -10.92 -31.66 -8.38
C TRP A 136 -10.01 -32.16 -7.25
N SER A 137 -10.51 -33.07 -6.43
CA SER A 137 -9.76 -33.67 -5.31
C SER A 137 -8.51 -34.45 -5.73
N ASP A 138 -8.42 -34.88 -7.00
CA ASP A 138 -7.24 -35.52 -7.60
C ASP A 138 -6.25 -34.53 -8.22
N GLY A 139 -6.51 -33.22 -8.13
CA GLY A 139 -5.68 -32.14 -8.65
C GLY A 139 -5.95 -31.75 -10.11
N ALA A 140 -6.87 -32.41 -10.81
CA ALA A 140 -7.25 -32.00 -12.16
C ALA A 140 -8.03 -30.69 -12.15
N GLU A 141 -7.75 -29.78 -13.09
CA GLU A 141 -8.47 -28.51 -13.22
C GLU A 141 -9.76 -28.71 -14.02
N ALA A 142 -10.89 -28.25 -13.47
CA ALA A 142 -12.16 -28.19 -14.18
C ALA A 142 -12.30 -26.87 -14.95
N LEU A 143 -11.85 -25.78 -14.32
CA LEU A 143 -11.90 -24.43 -14.86
C LEU A 143 -10.69 -23.64 -14.37
N ARG A 144 -10.15 -22.82 -15.27
CA ARG A 144 -9.18 -21.76 -14.98
C ARG A 144 -9.57 -20.50 -15.74
N GLY A 145 -9.36 -19.33 -15.16
CA GLY A 145 -9.51 -18.07 -15.87
C GLY A 145 -8.95 -16.89 -15.08
N ASN A 146 -8.83 -15.75 -15.75
CA ASN A 146 -8.34 -14.53 -15.16
C ASN A 146 -9.48 -13.80 -14.45
N TRP A 147 -9.26 -13.40 -13.21
CA TRP A 147 -10.18 -12.54 -12.48
C TRP A 147 -9.97 -11.11 -12.94
N THR A 148 -11.02 -10.45 -13.44
CA THR A 148 -10.96 -9.04 -13.83
C THR A 148 -10.75 -8.17 -12.59
N PRO A 149 -9.71 -7.33 -12.54
CA PRO A 149 -9.54 -6.37 -11.45
C PRO A 149 -10.80 -5.54 -11.27
N SER A 150 -11.32 -5.53 -10.04
CA SER A 150 -12.47 -4.73 -9.64
C SER A 150 -12.39 -4.45 -8.15
N SER A 151 -13.09 -3.40 -7.70
CA SER A 151 -13.15 -3.08 -6.27
C SER A 151 -13.78 -4.26 -5.52
N ILE A 152 -13.10 -4.76 -4.49
CA ILE A 152 -13.63 -5.84 -3.63
C ILE A 152 -14.63 -5.30 -2.60
N SER A 153 -14.69 -3.98 -2.46
CA SER A 153 -15.50 -3.24 -1.49
C SER A 153 -16.66 -2.50 -2.14
N GLN A 154 -17.17 -2.93 -3.31
CA GLN A 154 -18.26 -2.25 -4.04
C GLN A 154 -19.47 -1.91 -3.16
N SER A 155 -19.82 -2.81 -2.25
CA SER A 155 -20.69 -2.51 -1.11
C SER A 155 -20.03 -2.96 0.16
N MET A 156 -20.15 -2.14 1.20
CA MET A 156 -19.63 -2.40 2.53
C MET A 156 -20.68 -2.12 3.58
N TRP A 157 -20.71 -2.94 4.62
CA TRP A 157 -21.65 -2.74 5.72
C TRP A 157 -21.15 -3.41 6.99
N LYS A 158 -21.73 -3.02 8.12
CA LYS A 158 -21.50 -3.73 9.38
C LYS A 158 -22.20 -5.07 9.30
N ARG A 159 -21.45 -6.11 8.98
CA ARG A 159 -21.95 -7.48 8.95
C ARG A 159 -21.97 -8.08 10.35
N MET A 160 -20.89 -7.88 11.10
CA MET A 160 -20.74 -8.38 12.46
C MET A 160 -21.31 -7.37 13.45
N VAL A 161 -22.29 -7.81 14.24
CA VAL A 161 -23.12 -6.90 15.05
C VAL A 161 -22.73 -6.88 16.54
N CYS A 162 -21.84 -7.79 16.96
CA CYS A 162 -21.62 -8.14 18.36
C CYS A 162 -20.20 -7.88 18.89
N THR A 163 -19.44 -6.99 18.25
CA THR A 163 -18.10 -6.58 18.70
C THR A 163 -17.99 -5.07 18.87
N ASP A 164 -17.03 -4.62 19.69
CA ASP A 164 -16.81 -3.23 20.05
C ASP A 164 -16.20 -2.42 18.88
N GLY A 165 -17.01 -2.14 17.86
CA GLY A 165 -16.70 -1.16 16.80
C GLY A 165 -15.46 -1.46 15.94
N GLY A 166 -15.16 -0.55 14.99
CA GLY A 166 -14.02 -0.68 14.07
C GLY A 166 -14.33 -1.34 12.70
N SER A 167 -13.36 -1.27 11.80
CA SER A 167 -13.43 -1.83 10.44
C SER A 167 -13.50 -3.36 10.41
N SER A 168 -13.07 -4.04 11.48
CA SER A 168 -13.17 -5.50 11.64
C SER A 168 -14.61 -6.02 11.64
N THR A 169 -15.58 -5.14 11.87
CA THR A 169 -17.02 -5.49 11.87
C THR A 169 -17.65 -5.46 10.47
N GLN A 170 -16.90 -5.01 9.47
CA GLN A 170 -17.40 -4.80 8.12
C GLN A 170 -17.41 -6.10 7.32
N GLY A 171 -18.43 -6.28 6.50
CA GLY A 171 -18.44 -7.19 5.36
C GLY A 171 -18.36 -6.39 4.06
N ALA A 172 -18.01 -7.08 2.98
CA ALA A 172 -17.94 -6.51 1.63
C ALA A 172 -18.63 -7.43 0.61
N LEU A 173 -19.27 -6.85 -0.40
CA LEU A 173 -19.86 -7.54 -1.55
C LEU A 173 -19.25 -6.92 -2.80
N SER A 174 -18.84 -7.79 -3.71
CA SER A 174 -18.26 -7.43 -4.99
C SER A 174 -18.75 -8.40 -6.04
N THR A 175 -19.05 -7.88 -7.24
CA THR A 175 -19.15 -8.69 -8.44
C THR A 175 -17.95 -8.45 -9.35
N THR A 176 -17.54 -9.47 -10.08
CA THR A 176 -16.50 -9.36 -11.11
C THR A 176 -16.76 -10.39 -12.22
N THR A 177 -15.90 -10.42 -13.22
CA THR A 177 -15.91 -11.45 -14.26
C THR A 177 -14.66 -12.30 -14.23
N ILE A 178 -14.82 -13.55 -14.66
CA ILE A 178 -13.74 -14.43 -15.05
C ILE A 178 -13.68 -14.40 -16.58
N ASN A 179 -12.55 -13.99 -17.13
CA ASN A 179 -12.25 -13.97 -18.57
C ASN A 179 -11.10 -14.93 -18.90
N ASP A 180 -10.80 -15.06 -20.20
CA ASP A 180 -9.80 -16.00 -20.74
C ASP A 180 -9.97 -17.43 -20.19
N ILE A 181 -11.21 -17.91 -20.21
CA ILE A 181 -11.59 -19.15 -19.54
C ILE A 181 -11.05 -20.37 -20.28
N GLU A 182 -10.24 -21.16 -19.58
CA GLU A 182 -9.80 -22.48 -19.98
C GLU A 182 -10.61 -23.55 -19.23
N TRP A 183 -11.39 -24.31 -19.98
CA TRP A 183 -12.17 -25.43 -19.43
C TRP A 183 -11.38 -26.73 -19.54
N GLY A 184 -11.11 -27.37 -18.39
CA GLY A 184 -10.39 -28.63 -18.30
C GLY A 184 -11.32 -29.85 -18.22
N ASP A 185 -11.06 -30.73 -17.24
CA ASP A 185 -11.84 -31.94 -17.03
C ASP A 185 -13.19 -31.61 -16.38
N LEU A 186 -14.29 -31.80 -17.11
CA LEU A 186 -15.65 -31.58 -16.60
C LEU A 186 -16.36 -32.86 -16.20
N ARG A 187 -15.62 -33.93 -15.84
CA ARG A 187 -16.14 -35.23 -15.35
C ARG A 187 -17.49 -35.08 -14.65
N GLY A 188 -18.45 -35.95 -14.98
CA GLY A 188 -19.84 -36.07 -14.47
C GLY A 188 -20.66 -34.84 -14.05
N SER A 189 -20.12 -33.63 -14.07
CA SER A 189 -20.74 -32.39 -13.66
C SER A 189 -21.58 -31.88 -14.81
N THR A 190 -22.88 -32.01 -14.62
CA THR A 190 -23.87 -31.50 -15.56
C THR A 190 -23.91 -29.98 -15.52
N VAL A 191 -23.71 -29.42 -14.32
CA VAL A 191 -23.71 -27.97 -14.08
C VAL A 191 -22.53 -27.29 -14.78
N LEU A 192 -21.30 -27.77 -14.62
CA LEU A 192 -20.14 -27.17 -15.29
C LEU A 192 -20.23 -27.28 -16.82
N LYS A 193 -20.75 -28.40 -17.34
CA LYS A 193 -20.99 -28.56 -18.79
C LYS A 193 -22.02 -27.56 -19.30
N LYS A 194 -23.10 -27.32 -18.54
CA LYS A 194 -24.13 -26.33 -18.88
C LYS A 194 -23.57 -24.90 -18.81
N LEU A 195 -22.82 -24.56 -17.75
CA LEU A 195 -22.11 -23.28 -17.65
C LEU A 195 -21.20 -23.03 -18.84
N LYS A 196 -20.33 -23.99 -19.20
CA LYS A 196 -19.47 -23.91 -20.39
C LYS A 196 -20.29 -23.68 -21.65
N GLY A 197 -21.36 -24.45 -21.84
CA GLY A 197 -22.21 -24.36 -23.03
C GLY A 197 -22.90 -23.00 -23.17
N LEU A 198 -23.31 -22.38 -22.06
CA LEU A 198 -23.92 -21.06 -22.03
C LEU A 198 -22.88 -19.94 -22.21
N SER A 199 -21.77 -19.98 -21.46
CA SER A 199 -20.74 -18.94 -21.55
C SER A 199 -20.08 -18.87 -22.91
N THR A 200 -19.80 -20.03 -23.55
CA THR A 200 -19.20 -20.09 -24.90
C THR A 200 -20.13 -19.53 -25.98
N LYS A 201 -21.45 -19.61 -25.78
CA LYS A 201 -22.45 -19.03 -26.70
C LYS A 201 -22.71 -17.55 -26.42
N GLY A 202 -22.51 -17.12 -25.18
CA GLY A 202 -22.59 -15.73 -24.76
C GLY A 202 -21.29 -14.98 -25.02
N ASN A 203 -20.89 -14.18 -24.05
CA ASN A 203 -19.75 -13.27 -24.15
C ASN A 203 -18.40 -13.90 -23.77
N ASN A 204 -18.36 -15.23 -23.65
CA ASN A 204 -17.20 -16.01 -23.20
C ASN A 204 -16.64 -15.56 -21.84
N LYS A 205 -17.51 -15.06 -20.95
CA LYS A 205 -17.19 -14.71 -19.56
C LYS A 205 -18.13 -15.45 -18.59
N LEU A 206 -17.67 -15.59 -17.37
CA LEU A 206 -18.51 -15.95 -16.22
C LEU A 206 -18.55 -14.77 -15.28
N GLN A 207 -19.69 -14.55 -14.65
CA GLN A 207 -19.86 -13.55 -13.61
C GLN A 207 -19.68 -14.22 -12.25
N LEU A 208 -19.03 -13.50 -11.34
CA LEU A 208 -18.66 -13.96 -10.02
C LEU A 208 -19.17 -12.94 -8.99
N SER A 209 -20.07 -13.36 -8.10
CA SER A 209 -20.47 -12.59 -6.90
C SER A 209 -19.70 -13.11 -5.70
N VAL A 210 -19.07 -12.24 -4.92
CA VAL A 210 -18.23 -12.57 -3.77
C VAL A 210 -18.59 -11.68 -2.59
N SER A 211 -18.96 -12.32 -1.49
CA SER A 211 -19.13 -11.68 -0.19
C SER A 211 -18.02 -12.10 0.78
N LEU A 212 -17.34 -11.09 1.35
CA LEU A 212 -16.29 -11.24 2.35
C LEU A 212 -16.79 -10.79 3.72
N SER A 213 -16.36 -11.48 4.77
CA SER A 213 -16.74 -11.16 6.15
C SER A 213 -15.77 -11.74 7.18
N GLY A 214 -15.92 -11.38 8.45
CA GLY A 214 -15.16 -12.01 9.54
C GLY A 214 -13.66 -11.73 9.50
N TYR A 215 -13.23 -10.63 8.87
CA TYR A 215 -11.84 -10.18 8.91
C TYR A 215 -11.58 -9.40 10.19
N GLY A 216 -10.67 -9.87 11.05
CA GLY A 216 -10.41 -9.18 12.30
C GLY A 216 -9.11 -9.61 12.99
N ARG A 217 -8.56 -8.68 13.79
CA ARG A 217 -7.35 -8.90 14.60
C ARG A 217 -7.56 -9.93 15.71
N GLU A 218 -8.76 -9.95 16.28
CA GLU A 218 -9.12 -10.80 17.43
C GLU A 218 -9.56 -12.21 17.02
N ASN A 219 -9.65 -12.50 15.72
CA ASN A 219 -10.02 -13.82 15.24
C ASN A 219 -8.81 -14.76 15.31
N ASN A 220 -9.03 -16.07 15.58
CA ASN A 220 -8.01 -17.12 15.72
C ASN A 220 -7.15 -17.39 14.44
N GLY A 221 -7.18 -16.50 13.47
CA GLY A 221 -6.41 -16.53 12.23
C GLY A 221 -6.27 -15.12 11.67
N PHE A 222 -5.40 -14.31 12.29
CA PHE A 222 -5.04 -12.97 11.82
C PHE A 222 -4.77 -12.97 10.30
N THR A 223 -5.22 -11.93 9.59
CA THR A 223 -5.27 -11.80 8.11
C THR A 223 -6.29 -12.70 7.38
N ARG A 224 -7.07 -13.53 8.07
CA ARG A 224 -8.07 -14.40 7.43
C ARG A 224 -9.49 -13.94 7.69
N GLY A 225 -10.38 -14.25 6.75
CA GLY A 225 -11.82 -14.06 6.86
C GLY A 225 -12.60 -15.17 6.17
N LEU A 226 -13.91 -15.02 6.11
CA LEU A 226 -14.86 -15.91 5.45
C LEU A 226 -15.25 -15.36 4.08
N MET A 227 -15.29 -16.25 3.10
CA MET A 227 -15.69 -15.96 1.73
C MET A 227 -16.92 -16.81 1.38
N THR A 228 -17.93 -16.17 0.81
CA THR A 228 -19.04 -16.82 0.11
C THR A 228 -19.06 -16.30 -1.31
N GLY A 229 -19.32 -17.13 -2.30
CA GLY A 229 -19.56 -16.62 -3.64
C GLY A 229 -20.35 -17.56 -4.54
N THR A 230 -20.74 -16.98 -5.66
CA THR A 230 -21.56 -17.63 -6.69
C THR A 230 -20.98 -17.36 -8.07
N ILE A 231 -20.85 -18.41 -8.86
CA ILE A 231 -20.46 -18.37 -10.27
C ILE A 231 -21.71 -18.60 -11.12
N GLY A 232 -21.91 -17.73 -12.11
CA GLY A 232 -22.88 -17.96 -13.17
C GLY A 232 -22.45 -17.33 -14.49
N VAL A 233 -23.34 -17.31 -15.47
CA VAL A 233 -23.04 -16.74 -16.79
C VAL A 233 -23.07 -15.22 -16.69
N SER A 234 -22.27 -14.53 -17.50
CA SER A 234 -22.29 -13.06 -17.59
C SER A 234 -23.20 -12.61 -18.73
N LYS A 235 -24.05 -11.60 -18.50
CA LYS A 235 -24.73 -10.88 -19.60
C LYS A 235 -23.83 -9.77 -20.16
N ASP A 236 -23.99 -9.38 -21.43
CA ASP A 236 -23.27 -8.22 -21.99
C ASP A 236 -23.74 -6.89 -21.39
N THR A 237 -24.98 -6.85 -20.95
CA THR A 237 -25.59 -5.69 -20.28
C THR A 237 -25.32 -5.67 -18.78
N GLU A 238 -24.81 -6.76 -18.22
CA GLU A 238 -24.51 -6.85 -16.79
C GLU A 238 -23.25 -6.04 -16.48
N PRO A 239 -23.29 -5.11 -15.51
CA PRO A 239 -22.11 -4.34 -15.16
C PRO A 239 -21.05 -5.23 -14.51
N LEU A 240 -19.80 -4.80 -14.63
CA LEU A 240 -18.70 -5.46 -13.93
C LEU A 240 -18.92 -5.45 -12.41
N ASN A 241 -19.46 -4.36 -11.88
CA ASN A 241 -19.59 -4.10 -10.44
C ASN A 241 -21.06 -3.94 -10.04
N TYR A 242 -21.42 -4.49 -8.88
CA TYR A 242 -22.75 -4.46 -8.27
C TYR A 242 -23.83 -5.01 -9.22
N GLY A 243 -23.76 -6.33 -9.48
CA GLY A 243 -24.62 -7.07 -10.41
C GLY A 243 -26.11 -7.16 -10.03
N GLY A 244 -26.91 -7.89 -10.81
CA GLY A 244 -28.39 -7.90 -10.74
C GLY A 244 -29.01 -6.73 -11.50
N GLU A 245 -30.27 -6.76 -11.91
CA GLU A 245 -30.86 -5.66 -12.73
C GLU A 245 -31.56 -4.59 -11.89
N ARG A 246 -31.80 -4.87 -10.60
CA ARG A 246 -32.58 -4.06 -9.67
C ARG A 246 -31.98 -4.15 -8.27
N LEU A 247 -32.32 -3.20 -7.39
CA LEU A 247 -31.74 -3.09 -6.05
C LEU A 247 -32.81 -2.91 -4.97
N LEU A 248 -32.80 -3.76 -3.96
CA LEU A 248 -33.47 -3.53 -2.68
C LEU A 248 -32.55 -2.72 -1.78
N SER A 249 -33.00 -1.55 -1.31
CA SER A 249 -32.21 -0.65 -0.48
C SER A 249 -32.87 -0.36 0.87
N LYS A 250 -32.04 -0.21 1.90
CA LYS A 250 -32.49 0.30 3.21
C LYS A 250 -32.71 1.82 3.21
N THR A 251 -32.11 2.57 2.28
CA THR A 251 -32.23 4.04 2.20
C THR A 251 -33.63 4.50 1.84
N GLU A 252 -34.41 3.62 1.22
CA GLU A 252 -35.82 3.83 0.87
C GLU A 252 -36.76 3.73 2.09
N ILE A 253 -36.24 3.37 3.28
CA ILE A 253 -37.00 3.18 4.50
C ILE A 253 -36.83 4.39 5.43
N LYS A 254 -37.92 5.13 5.68
CA LYS A 254 -37.91 6.36 6.50
C LYS A 254 -37.61 6.13 7.98
N HIS A 255 -38.05 4.99 8.51
CA HIS A 255 -37.90 4.65 9.94
C HIS A 255 -37.28 3.27 10.11
N PRO A 256 -36.16 3.14 10.85
CA PRO A 256 -35.50 1.86 11.03
C PRO A 256 -36.44 0.85 11.69
N PRO A 257 -36.41 -0.43 11.27
CA PRO A 257 -37.26 -1.42 11.86
C PRO A 257 -36.85 -1.73 13.30
N ASP A 258 -37.77 -1.52 14.26
CA ASP A 258 -37.69 -2.12 15.59
C ASP A 258 -37.53 -3.65 15.52
N ILE A 259 -36.32 -4.09 15.85
CA ILE A 259 -35.87 -5.49 15.89
C ILE A 259 -35.55 -5.93 17.33
N SER A 260 -36.23 -5.34 18.32
CA SER A 260 -36.05 -5.60 19.75
C SER A 260 -36.55 -6.96 20.25
N ASN A 261 -37.31 -7.71 19.45
CA ASN A 261 -37.84 -9.04 19.82
C ASN A 261 -36.81 -10.19 19.70
N ILE A 262 -35.60 -9.91 19.22
CA ILE A 262 -34.49 -10.88 19.19
C ILE A 262 -33.97 -11.06 20.64
N PRO A 263 -33.78 -12.30 21.15
CA PRO A 263 -33.48 -12.57 22.55
C PRO A 263 -32.36 -11.69 23.13
N PRO A 264 -32.52 -11.16 24.35
CA PRO A 264 -31.53 -10.28 25.00
C PRO A 264 -30.29 -11.02 25.53
N GLU A 265 -30.22 -12.34 25.35
CA GLU A 265 -29.09 -13.15 25.85
C GLU A 265 -27.79 -12.89 25.07
N ASP A 266 -27.88 -12.29 23.88
CA ASP A 266 -26.73 -11.74 23.15
C ASP A 266 -26.51 -10.27 23.52
N SER A 267 -25.33 -9.96 24.07
CA SER A 267 -24.88 -8.64 24.59
C SER A 267 -24.90 -7.46 23.60
N CYS A 268 -25.51 -7.61 22.44
CA CYS A 268 -25.47 -6.69 21.30
C CYS A 268 -26.64 -5.69 21.37
N SER A 269 -26.55 -4.72 22.28
CA SER A 269 -27.62 -3.75 22.56
C SER A 269 -27.62 -2.56 21.58
N GLY A 270 -28.60 -2.56 20.66
CA GLY A 270 -28.96 -1.40 19.83
C GLY A 270 -29.77 -1.77 18.58
N PRO A 271 -30.95 -1.16 18.32
CA PRO A 271 -31.81 -1.51 17.17
C PRO A 271 -31.20 -1.16 15.81
N LEU A 272 -30.32 -0.15 15.71
CA LEU A 272 -29.60 0.19 14.47
C LEU A 272 -28.45 -0.78 14.15
N LYS A 273 -28.02 -1.60 15.11
CA LYS A 273 -26.88 -2.49 14.92
C LYS A 273 -27.25 -3.80 14.21
N LYS A 274 -28.54 -4.18 14.15
CA LYS A 274 -29.03 -5.47 13.62
C LYS A 274 -29.79 -5.36 12.27
N TRP A 275 -29.72 -4.23 11.56
CA TRP A 275 -30.47 -4.00 10.30
C TRP A 275 -29.77 -4.67 9.08
N MET A 276 -30.56 -5.18 8.14
CA MET A 276 -30.10 -5.70 6.86
C MET A 276 -29.45 -4.64 5.96
N SER A 277 -28.58 -5.09 5.06
CA SER A 277 -27.99 -4.28 4.00
C SER A 277 -28.70 -4.47 2.66
N ASP A 278 -28.36 -3.61 1.69
CA ASP A 278 -28.93 -3.62 0.36
C ASP A 278 -28.68 -4.97 -0.34
N ALA A 279 -29.61 -5.38 -1.21
CA ALA A 279 -29.62 -6.67 -1.88
C ALA A 279 -29.89 -6.50 -3.37
N PRO A 280 -28.96 -6.86 -4.27
CA PRO A 280 -29.25 -6.88 -5.69
C PRO A 280 -30.22 -8.01 -6.02
N PHE A 281 -31.05 -7.80 -7.02
CA PHE A 281 -32.02 -8.81 -7.47
C PHE A 281 -32.31 -8.69 -8.96
N GLU A 282 -32.96 -9.71 -9.49
CA GLU A 282 -33.37 -9.80 -10.88
C GLU A 282 -34.73 -10.50 -10.99
N VAL A 283 -35.53 -10.07 -11.96
CA VAL A 283 -36.75 -10.75 -12.37
C VAL A 283 -36.55 -11.23 -13.81
N ASN A 284 -36.30 -12.54 -13.99
CA ASN A 284 -36.11 -13.14 -15.31
C ASN A 284 -37.23 -14.15 -15.59
N GLY A 285 -38.05 -13.85 -16.60
CA GLY A 285 -39.22 -14.66 -16.89
C GLY A 285 -40.14 -14.71 -15.67
N ASP A 286 -40.39 -15.91 -15.15
CA ASP A 286 -41.26 -16.13 -13.99
C ASP A 286 -40.44 -16.37 -12.70
N LEU A 287 -39.15 -16.03 -12.71
CA LEU A 287 -38.23 -16.21 -11.60
C LEU A 287 -37.81 -14.86 -11.01
N LEU A 288 -37.97 -14.71 -9.69
CA LEU A 288 -37.37 -13.64 -8.90
C LEU A 288 -36.16 -14.21 -8.14
N SER A 289 -34.97 -13.67 -8.40
CA SER A 289 -33.71 -14.05 -7.73
C SER A 289 -33.18 -12.88 -6.91
N ILE A 290 -32.97 -13.05 -5.60
CA ILE A 290 -32.49 -12.01 -4.67
C ILE A 290 -31.18 -12.47 -4.02
N ASP A 291 -30.09 -11.74 -4.20
CA ASP A 291 -28.80 -12.03 -3.53
C ASP A 291 -28.77 -11.39 -2.13
N LEU A 292 -28.91 -12.22 -1.11
CA LEU A 292 -28.83 -11.84 0.30
C LEU A 292 -27.52 -12.30 0.95
N SER A 293 -26.52 -12.71 0.16
CA SER A 293 -25.21 -13.18 0.64
C SER A 293 -24.54 -12.19 1.57
N ASN A 294 -24.87 -10.91 1.39
CA ASN A 294 -24.29 -9.75 2.02
C ASN A 294 -25.28 -9.05 2.99
N SER A 295 -26.58 -9.25 2.80
CA SER A 295 -27.60 -8.43 3.46
C SER A 295 -27.83 -8.80 4.91
N LEU A 296 -27.66 -10.07 5.29
CA LEU A 296 -28.00 -10.58 6.62
C LEU A 296 -26.88 -10.34 7.65
N PRO A 297 -27.22 -9.95 8.89
CA PRO A 297 -26.24 -9.75 9.97
C PRO A 297 -25.64 -11.08 10.46
N SER A 298 -24.45 -11.03 11.06
CA SER A 298 -23.74 -12.18 11.62
C SER A 298 -23.22 -11.95 13.05
N ASP A 299 -22.98 -13.05 13.75
CA ASP A 299 -22.22 -13.08 15.00
C ASP A 299 -20.71 -12.88 14.76
N SER A 300 -19.91 -12.95 15.83
CA SER A 300 -18.45 -12.78 15.76
C SER A 300 -17.69 -13.92 15.09
N ASN A 301 -18.32 -15.08 14.94
CA ASN A 301 -17.78 -16.21 14.20
C ASN A 301 -18.20 -16.19 12.72
N GLY A 302 -19.00 -15.19 12.31
CA GLY A 302 -19.54 -15.09 10.96
C GLY A 302 -20.74 -15.99 10.69
N ASN A 303 -21.37 -16.56 11.72
CA ASN A 303 -22.65 -17.26 11.57
C ASN A 303 -23.77 -16.24 11.42
N LEU A 304 -24.68 -16.48 10.47
CA LEU A 304 -25.84 -15.61 10.29
C LEU A 304 -26.70 -15.56 11.55
N LEU A 305 -27.23 -14.39 11.88
CA LEU A 305 -28.16 -14.20 12.99
C LEU A 305 -29.60 -14.36 12.52
N TYR A 306 -30.39 -15.11 13.27
CA TYR A 306 -31.82 -15.20 13.02
C TYR A 306 -32.52 -13.93 13.50
N ILE A 307 -33.11 -13.17 12.57
CA ILE A 307 -33.80 -11.92 12.87
C ILE A 307 -35.31 -12.10 13.06
N ASN A 308 -35.95 -12.91 12.21
CA ASN A 308 -37.36 -13.31 12.20
C ASN A 308 -37.68 -13.99 10.85
N PRO A 309 -38.90 -14.54 10.68
CA PRO A 309 -39.41 -14.96 9.38
C PRO A 309 -39.37 -13.77 8.42
N LEU A 310 -38.64 -13.93 7.33
CA LEU A 310 -38.43 -12.94 6.29
C LEU A 310 -39.25 -13.33 5.06
N TYR A 311 -39.90 -12.36 4.44
CA TYR A 311 -40.71 -12.56 3.24
C TYR A 311 -40.33 -11.54 2.18
N ALA A 312 -40.31 -11.99 0.92
CA ALA A 312 -40.40 -11.08 -0.21
C ALA A 312 -41.87 -10.69 -0.42
N GLY A 313 -42.12 -9.49 -0.90
CA GLY A 313 -43.47 -9.00 -1.13
C GLY A 313 -43.53 -7.89 -2.16
N ILE A 314 -44.73 -7.64 -2.69
CA ILE A 314 -45.06 -6.48 -3.50
C ILE A 314 -45.75 -5.47 -2.60
N LEU A 315 -45.21 -4.25 -2.51
CA LEU A 315 -45.84 -3.16 -1.78
C LEU A 315 -46.95 -2.53 -2.64
N HIS A 316 -48.17 -2.53 -2.13
CA HIS A 316 -49.30 -1.81 -2.71
C HIS A 316 -49.48 -0.49 -1.97
N ASP A 317 -49.28 0.63 -2.64
CA ASP A 317 -49.37 1.99 -2.08
C ASP A 317 -50.63 2.76 -2.54
N GLN A 318 -51.38 2.21 -3.50
CA GLN A 318 -52.63 2.79 -4.00
C GLN A 318 -53.88 2.10 -3.40
N GLU A 319 -54.88 2.90 -3.02
CA GLU A 319 -56.18 2.53 -2.43
C GLU A 319 -56.15 1.83 -1.05
N ARG A 320 -55.32 0.79 -0.87
CA ARG A 320 -55.13 0.07 0.39
C ARG A 320 -53.65 -0.28 0.58
N VAL A 321 -53.01 0.40 1.54
CA VAL A 321 -51.61 0.16 1.89
C VAL A 321 -51.46 -1.24 2.50
N CYS A 322 -50.86 -2.17 1.76
CA CYS A 322 -50.63 -3.55 2.19
C CYS A 322 -49.46 -4.20 1.43
N ILE A 323 -48.98 -5.35 1.93
CA ILE A 323 -47.93 -6.14 1.26
C ILE A 323 -48.53 -7.45 0.76
N GLU A 324 -48.40 -7.71 -0.55
CA GLU A 324 -48.69 -8.99 -1.17
C GLU A 324 -47.46 -9.88 -1.03
N VAL A 325 -47.51 -10.87 -0.14
CA VAL A 325 -46.40 -11.80 0.09
C VAL A 325 -46.16 -12.68 -1.14
N LEU A 326 -44.89 -12.82 -1.51
CA LEU A 326 -44.42 -13.65 -2.61
C LEU A 326 -43.83 -14.94 -2.05
N GLY A 327 -44.22 -16.07 -2.63
CA GLY A 327 -43.71 -17.38 -2.24
C GLY A 327 -43.94 -17.73 -0.76
N ASN A 328 -43.03 -18.53 -0.21
CA ASN A 328 -43.00 -18.93 1.19
C ASN A 328 -42.03 -18.06 2.00
N GLU A 329 -41.92 -18.34 3.29
CA GLU A 329 -40.88 -17.77 4.14
C GLU A 329 -39.47 -18.04 3.58
N ILE A 330 -38.61 -17.04 3.64
CA ILE A 330 -37.19 -17.16 3.31
C ILE A 330 -36.49 -17.87 4.48
N HIS A 331 -36.27 -19.17 4.32
CA HIS A 331 -35.58 -20.00 5.32
C HIS A 331 -34.05 -19.92 5.14
N TYR A 332 -33.39 -19.05 5.90
CA TYR A 332 -31.92 -18.88 5.92
C TYR A 332 -31.25 -19.48 7.17
N CYS A 333 -32.04 -19.98 8.12
CA CYS A 333 -31.58 -20.56 9.39
C CYS A 333 -32.30 -21.89 9.65
N GLY A 334 -31.69 -22.75 10.48
CA GLY A 334 -32.32 -24.01 10.93
C GLY A 334 -33.59 -23.79 11.76
N GLN A 335 -34.35 -24.86 12.01
CA GLN A 335 -35.64 -24.80 12.72
C GLN A 335 -35.55 -24.32 14.19
N ASP A 336 -34.35 -24.37 14.78
CA ASP A 336 -34.11 -23.83 16.11
C ASP A 336 -33.96 -22.31 15.98
N HIS A 337 -35.05 -21.59 16.27
CA HIS A 337 -35.16 -20.13 16.25
C HIS A 337 -34.31 -19.45 17.36
N SER A 338 -33.15 -20.01 17.68
CA SER A 338 -32.26 -19.62 18.77
C SER A 338 -31.04 -18.86 18.24
N GLY A 339 -31.14 -17.53 18.13
CA GLY A 339 -30.01 -16.58 18.05
C GLY A 339 -29.11 -16.67 16.80
N SER A 340 -28.29 -17.72 16.69
CA SER A 340 -27.25 -17.90 15.66
C SER A 340 -27.46 -19.17 14.84
N CYS A 341 -27.31 -19.07 13.52
CA CYS A 341 -27.42 -20.18 12.58
C CYS A 341 -26.12 -20.99 12.59
N ASN A 342 -26.02 -21.96 13.51
CA ASN A 342 -24.79 -22.70 13.87
C ASN A 342 -24.01 -23.40 12.73
N SER A 343 -24.47 -23.37 11.48
CA SER A 343 -23.83 -24.05 10.35
C SER A 343 -23.71 -23.24 9.06
N ASN A 344 -24.40 -22.09 8.93
CA ASN A 344 -24.50 -21.35 7.67
C ASN A 344 -24.90 -22.24 6.46
N ASP A 345 -25.64 -23.34 6.66
CA ASP A 345 -25.89 -24.33 5.60
C ASP A 345 -26.64 -23.75 4.41
N TRP A 346 -27.57 -22.83 4.65
CA TRP A 346 -28.25 -22.11 3.58
C TRP A 346 -27.26 -21.28 2.75
N LEU A 347 -26.42 -20.45 3.40
CA LEU A 347 -25.41 -19.65 2.72
C LEU A 347 -24.42 -20.52 1.91
N LYS A 348 -24.04 -21.69 2.45
CA LYS A 348 -23.17 -22.66 1.75
C LYS A 348 -23.83 -23.30 0.53
N SER A 349 -25.10 -23.67 0.64
CA SER A 349 -25.80 -24.41 -0.41
C SER A 349 -26.38 -23.52 -1.50
N THR A 350 -26.77 -22.28 -1.19
CA THR A 350 -27.43 -21.34 -2.12
C THR A 350 -26.55 -20.14 -2.49
N GLY A 351 -25.37 -20.00 -1.89
CA GLY A 351 -24.54 -18.80 -2.00
C GLY A 351 -25.20 -17.56 -1.37
N GLY A 352 -26.30 -17.71 -0.65
CA GLY A 352 -27.10 -16.61 -0.11
C GLY A 352 -28.16 -16.08 -1.07
N ILE A 353 -28.40 -16.73 -2.21
CA ILE A 353 -29.41 -16.30 -3.19
C ILE A 353 -30.74 -17.01 -2.90
N VAL A 354 -31.83 -16.24 -2.99
CA VAL A 354 -33.21 -16.72 -2.83
C VAL A 354 -33.92 -16.67 -4.16
N ASP A 355 -34.57 -17.77 -4.53
CA ASP A 355 -35.37 -17.89 -5.75
C ASP A 355 -36.85 -18.03 -5.42
N ILE A 356 -37.69 -17.25 -6.10
CA ILE A 356 -39.14 -17.26 -5.91
C ILE A 356 -39.80 -17.33 -7.29
N GLU A 357 -40.61 -18.37 -7.51
CA GLU A 357 -41.45 -18.47 -8.70
C GLU A 357 -42.62 -17.49 -8.59
N LEU A 358 -42.77 -16.66 -9.62
CA LEU A 358 -43.81 -15.65 -9.75
C LEU A 358 -44.92 -16.18 -10.64
N ASN A 359 -46.17 -15.94 -10.24
CA ASN A 359 -47.27 -16.08 -11.19
C ASN A 359 -47.29 -14.89 -12.17
N TYR A 360 -48.02 -15.07 -13.27
CA TYR A 360 -48.18 -14.05 -14.32
C TYR A 360 -48.53 -12.65 -13.76
N PHE A 361 -49.49 -12.56 -12.82
CA PHE A 361 -49.92 -11.26 -12.29
C PHE A 361 -48.88 -10.60 -11.39
N GLN A 362 -48.14 -11.39 -10.61
CA GLN A 362 -47.07 -10.88 -9.75
C GLN A 362 -45.91 -10.34 -10.57
N LYS A 363 -45.51 -11.10 -11.59
CA LYS A 363 -44.51 -10.68 -12.58
C LYS A 363 -44.90 -9.36 -13.25
N GLU A 364 -46.10 -9.30 -13.82
CA GLU A 364 -46.57 -8.10 -14.51
C GLU A 364 -46.54 -6.87 -13.59
N LYS A 365 -46.97 -7.01 -12.32
CA LYS A 365 -46.90 -5.92 -11.33
C LYS A 365 -45.48 -5.45 -11.05
N LEU A 366 -44.56 -6.39 -10.83
CA LEU A 366 -43.15 -6.09 -10.56
C LEU A 366 -42.45 -5.45 -11.76
N LEU A 367 -42.83 -5.81 -12.98
CA LEU A 367 -42.29 -5.21 -14.20
C LEU A 367 -42.93 -3.85 -14.55
N SER A 368 -44.16 -3.59 -14.12
CA SER A 368 -44.90 -2.39 -14.55
C SER A 368 -44.76 -1.18 -13.63
N SER A 369 -44.93 -1.37 -12.31
CA SER A 369 -45.23 -0.22 -11.44
C SER A 369 -45.09 -0.44 -9.93
N SER A 370 -44.82 -1.66 -9.47
CA SER A 370 -44.81 -1.97 -8.04
C SER A 370 -43.41 -2.28 -7.52
N SER A 371 -43.09 -1.74 -6.35
CA SER A 371 -41.81 -1.99 -5.68
C SER A 371 -41.79 -3.37 -5.03
N LEU A 372 -40.71 -4.11 -5.27
CA LEU A 372 -40.34 -5.25 -4.43
C LEU A 372 -39.96 -4.75 -3.03
N VAL A 373 -40.33 -5.52 -2.01
CA VAL A 373 -39.91 -5.30 -0.63
C VAL A 373 -39.44 -6.60 0.01
N LEU A 374 -38.53 -6.49 0.96
CA LEU A 374 -38.31 -7.51 1.98
C LEU A 374 -38.95 -7.04 3.27
N ALA A 375 -39.72 -7.92 3.91
CA ALA A 375 -40.43 -7.61 5.14
C ALA A 375 -40.29 -8.72 6.17
N LEU A 376 -40.15 -8.32 7.44
CA LEU A 376 -40.22 -9.25 8.57
C LEU A 376 -41.66 -9.37 9.07
N MET A 377 -42.02 -10.54 9.59
CA MET A 377 -43.27 -10.72 10.32
C MET A 377 -43.13 -10.26 11.78
N GLN A 378 -44.11 -9.52 12.30
CA GLN A 378 -44.15 -9.03 13.68
C GLN A 378 -45.46 -9.39 14.40
N ASP A 379 -45.32 -9.90 15.63
CA ASP A 379 -46.44 -10.27 16.51
C ASP A 379 -47.08 -9.08 17.27
N LYS A 380 -46.40 -7.94 17.37
CA LYS A 380 -46.86 -6.75 18.12
C LYS A 380 -46.70 -5.47 17.29
N SER A 381 -47.76 -4.69 17.19
CA SER A 381 -47.70 -3.31 16.68
C SER A 381 -47.00 -2.41 17.71
N SER A 382 -45.77 -1.99 17.45
CA SER A 382 -45.19 -0.85 18.17
C SER A 382 -45.87 0.43 17.69
N GLU A 383 -46.38 1.29 18.58
CA GLU A 383 -47.06 2.55 18.23
C GLU A 383 -46.19 3.54 17.44
N THR A 384 -44.89 3.30 17.35
CA THR A 384 -43.89 4.23 16.80
C THR A 384 -43.41 3.90 15.38
N ASN A 385 -43.86 2.81 14.75
CA ASN A 385 -43.35 2.37 13.45
C ASN A 385 -44.45 2.07 12.42
N GLU A 386 -44.15 2.33 11.15
CA GLU A 386 -45.01 1.98 10.01
C GLU A 386 -45.05 0.45 9.83
N VAL A 387 -46.25 -0.12 9.84
CA VAL A 387 -46.52 -1.56 9.76
C VAL A 387 -47.58 -1.78 8.69
N TYR A 388 -47.38 -2.81 7.88
CA TYR A 388 -48.20 -3.11 6.71
C TYR A 388 -48.97 -4.41 6.92
N PRO A 389 -50.28 -4.45 6.65
CA PRO A 389 -51.02 -5.70 6.67
C PRO A 389 -50.65 -6.56 5.46
N ASN A 390 -50.70 -7.89 5.61
CA ASN A 390 -50.73 -8.77 4.44
C ASN A 390 -52.04 -8.57 3.66
N CYS A 391 -51.96 -8.34 2.34
CA CYS A 391 -53.12 -8.06 1.50
C CYS A 391 -54.20 -9.17 1.51
N TYR A 392 -53.80 -10.43 1.74
CA TYR A 392 -54.67 -11.60 1.74
C TYR A 392 -54.96 -12.17 3.14
N ALA A 393 -54.41 -11.56 4.19
CA ALA A 393 -54.69 -11.98 5.56
C ALA A 393 -56.14 -11.67 5.97
N LEU A 394 -56.76 -12.58 6.71
CA LEU A 394 -58.07 -12.34 7.31
C LEU A 394 -57.97 -11.16 8.29
N PRO A 395 -59.02 -10.33 8.45
CA PRO A 395 -59.00 -9.19 9.39
C PRO A 395 -58.67 -9.57 10.85
N THR A 396 -58.81 -10.85 11.20
CA THR A 396 -58.54 -11.41 12.52
C THR A 396 -57.11 -11.93 12.71
N SER A 397 -56.35 -12.11 11.63
CA SER A 397 -54.96 -12.59 11.71
C SER A 397 -53.99 -11.41 11.83
N LYS A 398 -53.28 -11.31 12.95
CA LYS A 398 -52.28 -10.27 13.25
C LYS A 398 -50.96 -10.49 12.48
N HIS A 399 -51.01 -10.69 11.17
CA HIS A 399 -49.78 -10.78 10.34
C HIS A 399 -49.38 -9.37 9.91
N ASN A 400 -48.78 -8.66 10.85
CA ASN A 400 -48.21 -7.35 10.63
C ASN A 400 -46.81 -7.52 10.03
N LEU A 401 -46.59 -6.95 8.86
CA LEU A 401 -45.32 -6.99 8.14
C LEU A 401 -44.61 -5.65 8.30
N LYS A 402 -43.29 -5.71 8.43
CA LYS A 402 -42.45 -4.52 8.56
C LYS A 402 -41.35 -4.53 7.53
N LEU A 403 -41.22 -3.42 6.81
CA LEU A 403 -40.23 -3.26 5.77
C LEU A 403 -38.81 -3.32 6.33
N MET A 404 -37.99 -4.15 5.71
CA MET A 404 -36.55 -4.26 5.94
C MET A 404 -35.78 -3.56 4.84
N LEU A 405 -36.13 -3.86 3.59
CA LEU A 405 -35.61 -3.23 2.38
C LEU A 405 -36.77 -2.93 1.44
N LYS A 406 -36.64 -1.85 0.67
CA LYS A 406 -37.57 -1.50 -0.40
C LYS A 406 -36.78 -1.24 -1.66
N GLU A 407 -37.33 -1.66 -2.78
CA GLU A 407 -36.74 -1.41 -4.08
C GLU A 407 -36.59 0.09 -4.37
N THR A 408 -35.44 0.46 -4.94
CA THR A 408 -35.20 1.82 -5.42
C THR A 408 -35.99 2.09 -6.69
N ASN A 409 -36.60 3.28 -6.79
CA ASN A 409 -37.37 3.66 -8.00
C ASN A 409 -36.51 3.70 -9.26
N TYR A 410 -35.28 4.18 -9.12
CA TYR A 410 -34.27 4.16 -10.17
C TYR A 410 -33.05 3.40 -9.66
N TYR A 411 -32.42 2.67 -10.56
CA TYR A 411 -31.15 2.02 -10.28
C TYR A 411 -30.10 2.51 -11.28
N MET A 412 -29.08 3.17 -10.74
CA MET A 412 -28.04 3.86 -11.49
C MET A 412 -26.68 3.28 -11.13
N ARG A 413 -25.89 2.92 -12.14
CA ARG A 413 -24.56 2.34 -11.95
C ARG A 413 -23.66 2.56 -13.16
N PRO A 414 -22.34 2.71 -12.97
CA PRO A 414 -21.39 2.64 -14.06
C PRO A 414 -21.52 1.31 -14.80
N LYS A 415 -21.37 1.34 -16.13
CA LYS A 415 -21.30 0.12 -16.95
C LYS A 415 -20.04 -0.71 -16.66
N GLU A 416 -18.96 -0.04 -16.25
CA GLU A 416 -17.64 -0.63 -16.04
C GLU A 416 -17.25 -0.54 -14.55
N GLU A 417 -16.14 0.14 -14.23
CA GLU A 417 -15.66 0.34 -12.86
C GLU A 417 -16.36 1.48 -12.11
N TYR A 418 -16.18 1.52 -10.79
CA TYR A 418 -16.59 2.64 -9.92
C TYR A 418 -15.42 3.56 -9.56
N SER A 419 -14.21 3.17 -9.98
CA SER A 419 -12.96 3.86 -9.76
C SER A 419 -12.37 4.24 -11.11
N PHE A 420 -12.06 5.52 -11.30
CA PHE A 420 -11.40 5.99 -12.51
C PHE A 420 -10.25 6.92 -12.19
N PHE A 421 -9.28 6.94 -13.10
CA PHE A 421 -8.12 7.79 -12.99
C PHE A 421 -8.18 8.88 -14.07
N ILE A 422 -8.00 10.14 -13.66
CA ILE A 422 -7.69 11.23 -14.59
C ILE A 422 -6.20 11.45 -14.51
N HIS A 423 -5.53 11.12 -15.60
CA HIS A 423 -4.09 11.24 -15.72
C HIS A 423 -3.76 12.29 -16.77
N PRO A 424 -3.25 13.49 -16.40
CA PRO A 424 -3.05 14.58 -17.37
C PRO A 424 -2.15 14.24 -18.56
N SER A 425 -1.19 13.31 -18.40
CA SER A 425 -0.35 12.84 -19.52
C SER A 425 -1.02 11.82 -20.45
N VAL A 426 -2.23 11.32 -20.11
CA VAL A 426 -3.00 10.35 -20.89
C VAL A 426 -4.29 11.01 -21.40
N SER A 427 -5.09 11.52 -20.47
CA SER A 427 -6.33 12.24 -20.74
C SER A 427 -6.68 13.19 -19.59
N MET A 428 -7.00 14.44 -19.93
CA MET A 428 -7.51 15.42 -18.96
C MET A 428 -8.98 15.21 -18.59
N SER A 429 -9.64 14.22 -19.19
CA SER A 429 -11.01 13.85 -18.86
C SER A 429 -11.24 12.34 -18.92
N VAL A 430 -12.23 11.88 -18.18
CA VAL A 430 -12.77 10.52 -18.27
C VAL A 430 -14.27 10.59 -18.46
N SER A 431 -14.79 9.81 -19.40
CA SER A 431 -16.22 9.68 -19.65
C SER A 431 -16.69 8.35 -19.08
N VAL A 432 -17.64 8.39 -18.15
CA VAL A 432 -18.18 7.23 -17.45
C VAL A 432 -19.63 7.05 -17.88
N PRO A 433 -19.96 5.97 -18.63
CA PRO A 433 -21.34 5.65 -18.97
C PRO A 433 -22.05 5.03 -17.76
N PHE A 434 -23.15 5.65 -17.34
CA PHE A 434 -24.04 5.12 -16.31
C PHE A 434 -25.24 4.45 -16.97
N LEU A 435 -25.50 3.20 -16.61
CA LEU A 435 -26.75 2.51 -16.89
C LEU A 435 -27.79 2.98 -15.87
N VAL A 436 -28.92 3.47 -16.36
CA VAL A 436 -30.03 3.94 -15.56
C VAL A 436 -31.29 3.19 -15.97
N SER A 437 -31.87 2.50 -15.00
CA SER A 437 -33.09 1.73 -15.17
C SER A 437 -34.14 2.09 -14.13
N GLN A 438 -35.39 1.84 -14.46
CA GLN A 438 -36.53 1.88 -13.55
C GLN A 438 -37.21 0.53 -13.63
N PHE A 439 -37.29 -0.18 -12.51
CA PHE A 439 -37.85 -1.53 -12.43
C PHE A 439 -37.21 -2.55 -13.40
N GLY A 440 -35.92 -2.34 -13.76
CA GLY A 440 -35.14 -3.21 -14.66
C GLY A 440 -35.12 -2.74 -16.11
N GLU A 441 -36.02 -1.84 -16.51
CA GLU A 441 -36.08 -1.33 -17.89
C GLU A 441 -35.26 -0.05 -18.05
N PRO A 442 -34.50 0.12 -19.15
CA PRO A 442 -33.77 1.35 -19.43
C PRO A 442 -34.69 2.56 -19.54
N VAL A 443 -34.32 3.68 -18.89
CA VAL A 443 -35.15 4.90 -18.90
C VAL A 443 -34.53 5.94 -19.82
N ALA A 444 -35.25 6.35 -20.86
CA ALA A 444 -34.81 7.40 -21.79
C ALA A 444 -35.18 8.81 -21.32
N ASN A 445 -34.35 9.81 -21.67
CA ASN A 445 -34.58 11.24 -21.44
C ASN A 445 -34.77 11.64 -19.96
N LEU A 446 -34.32 10.82 -19.02
CA LEU A 446 -34.28 11.15 -17.60
C LEU A 446 -33.11 12.09 -17.32
N ASP A 447 -33.36 13.22 -16.66
CA ASP A 447 -32.30 14.11 -16.21
C ASP A 447 -31.64 13.54 -14.94
N VAL A 448 -30.35 13.24 -14.99
CA VAL A 448 -29.55 12.75 -13.86
C VAL A 448 -28.55 13.82 -13.44
N LYS A 449 -28.52 14.11 -12.13
CA LYS A 449 -27.68 15.14 -11.50
C LYS A 449 -26.53 14.52 -10.73
N VAL A 450 -25.43 15.27 -10.64
CA VAL A 450 -24.30 14.97 -9.74
C VAL A 450 -24.50 15.70 -8.41
N GLY A 451 -24.30 14.97 -7.31
CA GLY A 451 -24.31 15.48 -5.94
C GLY A 451 -25.67 15.48 -5.24
N ARG A 452 -25.65 15.64 -3.91
CA ARG A 452 -26.84 15.84 -3.05
C ARG A 452 -26.91 17.30 -2.61
N LYS A 453 -28.09 17.76 -2.20
CA LYS A 453 -28.35 19.15 -1.76
C LYS A 453 -27.35 19.69 -0.73
N ASN A 454 -26.84 18.84 0.15
CA ASN A 454 -25.97 19.22 1.28
C ASN A 454 -24.49 18.82 1.10
N ASN A 455 -24.12 18.15 0.00
CA ASN A 455 -22.72 17.80 -0.28
C ASN A 455 -22.19 18.71 -1.40
N PRO A 456 -21.27 19.66 -1.09
CA PRO A 456 -20.67 20.47 -2.13
C PRO A 456 -19.87 19.58 -3.09
N ILE A 457 -20.10 19.78 -4.39
CA ILE A 457 -19.34 19.09 -5.43
C ILE A 457 -17.88 19.61 -5.37
N PRO A 458 -16.89 18.71 -5.31
CA PRO A 458 -15.50 19.11 -5.14
C PRO A 458 -14.91 19.57 -6.48
N TYR A 459 -15.15 20.84 -6.84
CA TYR A 459 -14.66 21.47 -8.08
C TYR A 459 -13.19 21.92 -8.03
N ASP A 460 -12.51 21.70 -6.92
CA ASP A 460 -11.14 22.13 -6.68
C ASP A 460 -10.12 21.35 -7.52
N GLY A 461 -10.42 20.10 -7.93
CA GLY A 461 -9.58 19.34 -8.86
C GLY A 461 -10.29 18.70 -10.05
N VAL A 462 -11.55 18.28 -9.89
CA VAL A 462 -12.33 17.60 -10.94
C VAL A 462 -13.68 18.26 -11.11
N SER A 463 -14.00 18.68 -12.34
CA SER A 463 -15.30 19.21 -12.72
C SER A 463 -16.13 18.13 -13.42
N PRO A 464 -17.23 17.66 -12.80
CA PRO A 464 -18.15 16.74 -13.44
C PRO A 464 -19.16 17.46 -14.35
N SER A 465 -19.70 16.73 -15.32
CA SER A 465 -20.92 17.13 -16.02
C SER A 465 -22.10 17.10 -15.05
N LEU A 466 -22.79 18.23 -14.84
CA LEU A 466 -23.73 18.38 -13.72
C LEU A 466 -25.14 17.85 -13.97
N ASN A 467 -25.59 17.91 -15.22
CA ASN A 467 -26.91 17.42 -15.62
C ASN A 467 -26.74 16.69 -16.95
N VAL A 468 -26.98 15.38 -16.94
CA VAL A 468 -26.87 14.53 -18.13
C VAL A 468 -28.19 13.82 -18.33
N LYS A 469 -28.67 13.81 -19.57
CA LYS A 469 -29.87 13.05 -19.95
C LYS A 469 -29.48 11.64 -20.37
N THR A 470 -30.29 10.67 -19.98
CA THR A 470 -30.16 9.31 -20.50
C THR A 470 -30.57 9.24 -21.97
N ASP A 471 -29.87 8.42 -22.74
CA ASP A 471 -30.23 8.10 -24.14
C ASP A 471 -31.37 7.07 -24.24
N GLU A 472 -31.70 6.62 -25.45
CA GLU A 472 -32.75 5.61 -25.71
C GLU A 472 -32.47 4.26 -25.04
N ASN A 473 -31.21 3.98 -24.67
CA ASN A 473 -30.80 2.75 -24.00
C ASN A 473 -30.60 2.96 -22.49
N GLY A 474 -31.10 4.06 -21.93
CA GLY A 474 -30.94 4.38 -20.51
C GLY A 474 -29.52 4.75 -20.09
N VAL A 475 -28.65 5.13 -21.03
CA VAL A 475 -27.25 5.47 -20.73
C VAL A 475 -27.10 6.97 -20.51
N ALA A 476 -26.63 7.37 -19.33
CA ALA A 476 -26.18 8.74 -19.05
C ALA A 476 -24.64 8.80 -19.10
N LEU A 477 -24.08 9.56 -20.04
CA LEU A 477 -22.63 9.71 -20.17
C LEU A 477 -22.10 10.92 -19.37
N PHE A 478 -21.53 10.66 -18.20
CA PHE A 478 -20.90 11.69 -17.38
C PHE A 478 -19.45 11.90 -17.79
N THR A 479 -19.06 13.14 -18.08
CA THR A 479 -17.65 13.49 -18.31
C THR A 479 -17.10 14.24 -17.11
N PHE A 480 -15.98 13.76 -16.57
CA PHE A 480 -15.22 14.36 -15.48
C PHE A 480 -13.95 14.95 -16.07
N THR A 481 -13.72 16.24 -15.83
CA THR A 481 -12.61 16.99 -16.45
C THR A 481 -11.72 17.61 -15.38
N ALA A 482 -10.42 17.47 -15.56
CA ALA A 482 -9.41 18.19 -14.79
C ALA A 482 -9.57 19.72 -14.90
N VAL A 483 -9.54 20.45 -13.79
CA VAL A 483 -9.87 21.90 -13.79
C VAL A 483 -8.68 22.82 -14.18
N LYS A 484 -7.43 22.48 -13.86
CA LYS A 484 -6.11 22.96 -14.40
C LYS A 484 -4.98 22.55 -13.44
N GLU A 485 -3.71 22.90 -13.73
CA GLU A 485 -2.46 22.39 -13.10
C GLU A 485 -2.64 21.85 -11.67
N MET A 486 -2.73 20.52 -11.61
CA MET A 486 -3.06 19.72 -10.43
C MET A 486 -1.93 19.65 -9.38
N SER A 487 -0.92 20.51 -9.49
CA SER A 487 0.30 20.46 -8.68
C SER A 487 0.11 20.90 -7.22
N SER A 488 -1.08 21.41 -6.84
CA SER A 488 -1.40 21.89 -5.47
C SER A 488 -2.59 21.16 -4.79
N LEU A 489 -3.11 20.06 -5.36
CA LEU A 489 -4.42 19.51 -4.95
C LEU A 489 -4.49 18.90 -3.54
N ARG A 490 -3.34 18.58 -2.92
CA ARG A 490 -3.29 17.93 -1.61
C ARG A 490 -2.49 18.77 -0.61
N GLU A 491 -2.99 19.98 -0.35
CA GLU A 491 -2.52 20.82 0.76
C GLU A 491 -3.41 20.63 1.98
N TYR A 492 -2.80 20.27 3.11
CA TYR A 492 -3.53 20.04 4.34
C TYR A 492 -3.63 21.32 5.16
N SER A 493 -4.79 21.57 5.76
CA SER A 493 -5.00 22.70 6.67
C SER A 493 -4.22 22.57 8.00
N LYS A 494 -3.70 21.37 8.29
CA LYS A 494 -2.86 21.06 9.46
C LYS A 494 -1.80 20.03 9.07
N PRO A 495 -0.64 20.01 9.74
CA PRO A 495 0.36 18.98 9.49
C PRO A 495 -0.20 17.57 9.77
N PRO A 496 0.27 16.55 9.05
CA PRO A 496 -0.22 15.17 9.18
C PRO A 496 0.09 14.54 10.54
N CYS A 497 1.09 15.07 11.27
CA CYS A 497 1.48 14.65 12.63
C CYS A 497 1.89 15.86 13.47
N LYS A 498 1.95 15.67 14.79
CA LYS A 498 2.47 16.65 15.75
C LYS A 498 3.90 17.15 15.44
N ASP A 499 4.72 16.29 14.82
CA ASP A 499 6.13 16.57 14.51
C ASP A 499 6.42 16.75 13.01
N SER A 500 5.39 16.65 12.16
CA SER A 500 5.53 16.98 10.73
C SER A 500 5.49 18.50 10.56
N ALA A 501 6.44 19.05 9.81
CA ALA A 501 6.36 20.42 9.30
C ALA A 501 5.79 20.47 7.86
N VAL A 502 5.51 19.31 7.27
CA VAL A 502 5.10 19.16 5.88
C VAL A 502 3.58 19.35 5.76
N MET A 503 3.17 20.42 5.10
CA MET A 503 1.75 20.71 4.83
C MET A 503 1.27 20.13 3.49
N LYS A 504 2.20 19.58 2.70
CA LYS A 504 1.97 18.98 1.39
C LYS A 504 2.71 17.65 1.32
N LEU A 505 1.98 16.55 1.49
CA LEU A 505 2.57 15.22 1.43
C LEU A 505 2.96 14.90 -0.03
N PRO A 506 4.03 14.11 -0.26
CA PRO A 506 4.39 13.60 -1.58
C PRO A 506 3.47 12.43 -1.97
N ILE A 507 2.16 12.59 -1.81
CA ILE A 507 1.18 11.66 -2.37
C ILE A 507 0.65 12.32 -3.64
N ASP A 508 0.93 11.71 -4.77
CA ASP A 508 0.46 12.23 -6.04
C ASP A 508 -1.00 11.87 -6.30
N GLY A 509 -1.75 12.92 -6.61
CA GLY A 509 -3.16 12.87 -6.90
C GLY A 509 -4.09 13.01 -5.70
N GLN A 510 -5.36 13.27 -6.00
CA GLN A 510 -6.42 13.48 -5.04
C GLN A 510 -7.65 12.66 -5.44
N VAL A 511 -8.29 12.03 -4.46
CA VAL A 511 -9.54 11.29 -4.65
C VAL A 511 -10.73 12.21 -4.48
N TYR A 512 -11.66 12.12 -5.42
CA TYR A 512 -12.94 12.81 -5.46
C TYR A 512 -14.09 11.79 -5.53
N ALA A 513 -15.10 11.99 -4.71
CA ALA A 513 -16.27 11.14 -4.60
C ALA A 513 -17.51 11.88 -5.15
N PHE A 514 -18.22 11.27 -6.09
CA PHE A 514 -19.44 11.82 -6.69
C PHE A 514 -20.66 10.92 -6.48
N ASP A 515 -21.75 11.49 -5.96
CA ASP A 515 -23.06 10.84 -5.89
C ASP A 515 -23.91 11.21 -7.11
N PHE A 516 -24.88 10.36 -7.46
CA PHE A 516 -25.78 10.58 -8.60
C PHE A 516 -27.24 10.43 -8.17
N CYS A 517 -28.08 11.34 -8.62
CA CYS A 517 -29.49 11.36 -8.27
C CYS A 517 -30.36 11.67 -9.49
N PRO A 518 -31.57 11.09 -9.58
CA PRO A 518 -32.55 11.55 -10.55
C PRO A 518 -32.91 13.01 -10.24
N SER A 519 -33.22 13.79 -11.27
CA SER A 519 -33.64 15.20 -11.11
C SER A 519 -35.04 15.35 -10.51
N GLU A 520 -35.82 14.29 -10.58
CA GLU A 520 -37.21 14.17 -10.10
C GLU A 520 -37.23 13.24 -8.88
N GLY A 521 -38.01 13.58 -7.84
CA GLY A 521 -38.11 12.80 -6.59
C GLY A 521 -37.67 13.56 -5.33
N GLU A 522 -37.84 12.97 -4.14
CA GLU A 522 -37.25 13.52 -2.90
C GLU A 522 -35.70 13.40 -2.99
N GLU A 523 -35.02 14.55 -3.02
CA GLU A 523 -33.59 14.71 -3.35
C GLU A 523 -32.61 13.84 -2.54
N ASP A 524 -32.98 13.31 -1.37
CA ASP A 524 -32.08 12.53 -0.50
C ASP A 524 -32.39 11.03 -0.44
N GLN A 525 -33.60 10.58 -0.82
CA GLN A 525 -34.02 9.17 -0.70
C GLN A 525 -33.68 8.35 -1.95
N GLN A 526 -33.72 8.96 -3.14
CA GLN A 526 -33.60 8.27 -4.44
C GLN A 526 -32.21 8.42 -5.10
N CYS A 527 -31.27 9.06 -4.42
CA CYS A 527 -29.89 9.07 -4.89
C CYS A 527 -29.34 7.65 -4.85
N ALA A 528 -28.48 7.30 -5.81
CA ALA A 528 -27.62 6.13 -5.73
C ALA A 528 -26.57 6.36 -4.63
N SER A 529 -27.05 6.41 -3.38
CA SER A 529 -26.28 6.45 -2.16
C SER A 529 -25.96 5.02 -1.79
N PHE A 530 -25.06 4.39 -2.55
CA PHE A 530 -24.46 3.15 -2.09
C PHE A 530 -23.90 3.42 -0.70
N SER A 531 -24.15 2.52 0.23
CA SER A 531 -23.90 2.75 1.65
C SER A 531 -22.44 3.02 2.02
N LEU A 532 -21.50 3.15 1.06
CA LEU A 532 -20.22 3.85 1.19
C LEU A 532 -19.53 4.32 -0.12
N ASN A 533 -20.02 4.05 -1.34
CA ASN A 533 -19.23 4.29 -2.57
C ASN A 533 -19.90 5.18 -3.60
N SER A 534 -19.67 6.48 -3.45
CA SER A 534 -19.70 7.42 -4.57
C SER A 534 -18.78 6.96 -5.70
N LEU A 535 -19.02 7.37 -6.94
CA LEU A 535 -18.04 7.20 -8.02
C LEU A 535 -16.74 7.90 -7.62
N VAL A 536 -15.63 7.15 -7.65
CA VAL A 536 -14.33 7.62 -7.21
C VAL A 536 -13.51 8.03 -8.42
N ILE A 537 -13.10 9.30 -8.47
CA ILE A 537 -12.16 9.81 -9.46
C ILE A 537 -10.86 10.18 -8.74
N ARG A 538 -9.76 9.48 -9.07
CA ARG A 538 -8.42 9.89 -8.64
C ARG A 538 -7.79 10.75 -9.74
N ALA A 539 -7.55 12.02 -9.45
CA ALA A 539 -6.95 12.95 -10.40
C ALA A 539 -5.48 13.20 -10.01
N PHE A 540 -4.54 12.93 -10.92
CA PHE A 540 -3.10 13.02 -10.65
C PHE A 540 -2.51 14.39 -10.95
N SER A 541 -1.52 14.80 -10.16
CA SER A 541 -0.58 15.85 -10.55
C SER A 541 0.05 15.52 -11.92
N ASN A 542 0.43 16.53 -12.72
CA ASN A 542 1.09 16.32 -14.01
C ASN A 542 2.59 16.67 -13.94
N PRO A 543 3.43 15.83 -13.31
CA PRO A 543 4.86 16.03 -13.44
C PRO A 543 5.26 15.83 -14.91
N GLU A 544 5.96 16.81 -15.48
CA GLU A 544 6.51 16.69 -16.83
C GLU A 544 7.53 15.54 -16.88
N TYR A 545 7.32 14.59 -17.79
CA TYR A 545 8.35 13.62 -18.15
C TYR A 545 9.05 14.09 -19.42
N ASP A 546 10.38 14.14 -19.35
CA ASP A 546 11.25 14.52 -20.44
C ASP A 546 12.15 13.32 -20.79
N PRO A 547 11.95 12.70 -21.97
CA PRO A 547 12.76 11.57 -22.43
C PRO A 547 14.21 11.94 -22.75
N ASP A 548 14.56 13.23 -22.82
CA ASP A 548 15.93 13.72 -23.03
C ASP A 548 16.59 14.20 -21.72
N LYS A 549 15.80 14.48 -20.68
CA LYS A 549 16.31 14.90 -19.35
C LYS A 549 17.05 13.79 -18.62
N THR A 550 18.24 14.07 -18.09
CA THR A 550 18.90 13.18 -17.14
C THR A 550 18.22 13.29 -15.78
N TYR A 551 17.72 12.16 -15.27
CA TYR A 551 17.17 12.06 -13.93
C TYR A 551 18.26 11.62 -12.94
N THR A 552 18.16 12.10 -11.71
CA THR A 552 19.17 11.95 -10.65
C THR A 552 18.58 11.26 -9.43
N TRP A 553 19.40 10.55 -8.67
CA TRP A 553 18.96 9.89 -7.44
C TRP A 553 18.39 10.90 -6.45
N VAL A 554 19.14 11.94 -6.10
CA VAL A 554 18.79 12.84 -4.99
C VAL A 554 17.55 13.69 -5.29
N ASP A 555 17.41 14.21 -6.51
CA ASP A 555 16.28 15.10 -6.83
C ASP A 555 15.01 14.34 -7.19
N HIS A 556 15.16 13.19 -7.87
CA HIS A 556 14.04 12.58 -8.58
C HIS A 556 13.60 11.23 -8.00
N ILE A 557 14.54 10.38 -7.58
CA ILE A 557 14.25 8.98 -7.24
C ILE A 557 14.15 8.76 -5.72
N GLN A 558 15.12 9.27 -4.97
CA GLN A 558 15.22 9.12 -3.52
C GLN A 558 13.95 9.58 -2.78
N PRO A 559 13.31 10.72 -3.13
CA PRO A 559 12.11 11.16 -2.41
C PRO A 559 10.95 10.16 -2.54
N ILE A 560 10.81 9.53 -3.71
CA ILE A 560 9.76 8.54 -3.99
C ILE A 560 10.09 7.23 -3.29
N PHE A 561 11.29 6.70 -3.50
CA PHE A 561 11.67 5.39 -2.98
C PHE A 561 11.83 5.37 -1.44
N SER A 562 12.28 6.48 -0.83
CA SER A 562 12.35 6.58 0.64
C SER A 562 10.97 6.60 1.28
N GLN A 563 9.97 7.21 0.62
CA GLN A 563 8.59 7.12 1.05
C GLN A 563 8.09 5.66 1.02
N TYR A 564 8.29 4.95 -0.10
CA TYR A 564 7.89 3.54 -0.20
C TYR A 564 8.63 2.63 0.79
N HIS A 565 9.88 2.96 1.12
CA HIS A 565 10.61 2.27 2.18
C HIS A 565 9.88 2.34 3.52
N HIS A 566 9.27 3.47 3.88
CA HIS A 566 8.48 3.61 5.11
C HIS A 566 7.10 2.95 5.02
N LEU A 567 6.45 3.04 3.86
CA LEU A 567 5.09 2.51 3.68
C LEU A 567 5.03 0.98 3.58
N TYR A 568 6.15 0.34 3.21
CA TYR A 568 6.24 -1.12 3.02
C TYR A 568 7.46 -1.71 3.71
N PRO A 569 7.47 -1.75 5.05
CA PRO A 569 8.58 -2.28 5.84
C PRO A 569 8.98 -3.71 5.48
N VAL A 570 8.02 -4.51 5.00
CA VAL A 570 8.28 -5.87 4.47
C VAL A 570 9.38 -5.88 3.40
N MET A 571 9.53 -4.79 2.64
CA MET A 571 10.57 -4.65 1.63
C MET A 571 11.98 -4.49 2.22
N HIS A 572 12.15 -4.11 3.49
CA HIS A 572 13.48 -3.88 4.08
C HIS A 572 14.38 -5.12 4.01
N GLY A 573 13.79 -6.31 4.14
CA GLY A 573 14.49 -7.59 4.02
C GLY A 573 14.76 -8.04 2.58
N ILE A 574 14.16 -7.37 1.58
CA ILE A 574 14.27 -7.72 0.15
C ILE A 574 15.14 -6.68 -0.57
N LEU A 575 14.77 -5.40 -0.43
CA LEU A 575 15.34 -4.25 -1.11
C LEU A 575 15.17 -3.01 -0.23
N ASN A 576 16.29 -2.42 0.21
CA ASN A 576 16.23 -1.11 0.86
C ASN A 576 16.08 -0.01 -0.20
N LEU A 577 14.83 0.41 -0.42
CA LEU A 577 14.46 1.46 -1.37
C LEU A 577 15.01 2.85 -0.98
N SER A 578 15.31 3.11 0.29
CA SER A 578 15.90 4.39 0.71
C SER A 578 17.40 4.52 0.40
N ASN A 579 18.06 3.44 -0.01
CA ASN A 579 19.51 3.38 -0.18
C ASN A 579 19.92 3.22 -1.65
N TYR A 580 20.70 4.20 -2.14
CA TYR A 580 21.19 4.21 -3.52
C TYR A 580 21.92 2.93 -3.93
N TYR A 581 22.86 2.44 -3.12
CA TYR A 581 23.67 1.26 -3.46
C TYR A 581 22.86 -0.04 -3.44
N SER A 582 21.87 -0.12 -2.54
CA SER A 582 20.90 -1.21 -2.52
C SER A 582 20.09 -1.22 -3.83
N VAL A 583 19.51 -0.08 -4.22
CA VAL A 583 18.71 0.07 -5.44
C VAL A 583 19.53 -0.19 -6.71
N THR A 584 20.76 0.33 -6.76
CA THR A 584 21.63 0.27 -7.95
C THR A 584 22.48 -0.99 -8.05
N SER A 585 22.35 -1.94 -7.11
CA SER A 585 22.98 -3.25 -7.28
C SER A 585 22.43 -3.93 -8.55
N PRO A 586 23.26 -4.64 -9.34
CA PRO A 586 22.81 -5.23 -10.61
C PRO A 586 21.60 -6.15 -10.47
N GLN A 587 21.50 -6.89 -9.37
CA GLN A 587 20.36 -7.75 -9.06
C GLN A 587 19.07 -6.94 -8.85
N ASN A 588 19.13 -5.86 -8.06
CA ASN A 588 17.95 -5.09 -7.70
C ASN A 588 17.44 -4.20 -8.83
N ILE A 589 18.34 -3.68 -9.68
CA ILE A 589 17.93 -3.03 -10.95
C ILE A 589 17.13 -4.01 -11.80
N GLY A 590 17.60 -5.26 -11.96
CA GLY A 590 16.89 -6.28 -12.72
C GLY A 590 15.49 -6.58 -12.16
N LEU A 591 15.36 -6.71 -10.84
CA LEU A 591 14.07 -6.95 -10.17
C LEU A 591 13.10 -5.76 -10.30
N LEU A 592 13.58 -4.53 -10.10
CA LEU A 592 12.77 -3.33 -10.24
C LEU A 592 12.32 -3.12 -11.68
N ASN A 593 13.23 -3.30 -12.65
CA ASN A 593 12.89 -3.14 -14.06
C ASN A 593 11.84 -4.18 -14.51
N LEU A 594 11.96 -5.42 -14.06
CA LEU A 594 10.94 -6.45 -14.30
C LEU A 594 9.61 -6.04 -13.66
N SER A 595 9.57 -5.84 -12.35
CA SER A 595 8.33 -5.60 -11.60
C SER A 595 7.62 -4.29 -11.96
N MET A 596 8.32 -3.27 -12.45
CA MET A 596 7.70 -2.01 -12.87
C MET A 596 7.32 -1.95 -14.36
N SER A 597 7.78 -2.92 -15.17
CA SER A 597 7.51 -2.97 -16.62
C SER A 597 6.44 -4.00 -17.02
N LEU A 598 5.98 -4.85 -16.09
CA LEU A 598 4.87 -5.77 -16.32
C LEU A 598 3.56 -5.02 -16.58
N ASP A 599 2.54 -5.75 -17.06
CA ASP A 599 1.18 -5.21 -17.10
C ASP A 599 0.76 -4.76 -15.69
N ILE A 600 0.11 -3.60 -15.59
CA ILE A 600 -0.28 -3.03 -14.28
C ILE A 600 -1.28 -3.91 -13.54
N ASN A 601 -1.92 -4.87 -14.21
CA ASN A 601 -2.82 -5.85 -13.59
C ASN A 601 -2.12 -7.16 -13.21
N ASP A 602 -0.82 -7.33 -13.48
CA ASP A 602 -0.05 -8.52 -13.11
C ASP A 602 0.19 -8.59 -11.59
N ALA A 603 0.09 -9.78 -11.01
CA ALA A 603 0.33 -9.99 -9.58
C ALA A 603 1.76 -9.62 -9.14
N SER A 604 2.72 -9.73 -10.06
CA SER A 604 4.14 -9.44 -9.85
C SER A 604 4.50 -7.99 -10.17
N TYR A 605 3.56 -7.22 -10.74
CA TYR A 605 3.75 -5.80 -10.90
C TYR A 605 3.87 -5.16 -9.51
N MET A 606 4.87 -4.29 -9.33
CA MET A 606 5.18 -3.66 -8.04
C MET A 606 3.91 -3.00 -7.45
N PRO A 607 3.31 -3.55 -6.37
CA PRO A 607 1.98 -3.18 -5.87
C PRO A 607 1.72 -1.70 -5.80
N VAL A 608 2.70 -0.96 -5.31
CA VAL A 608 2.51 0.39 -4.83
C VAL A 608 2.98 1.45 -5.81
N THR A 609 3.70 1.08 -6.86
CA THR A 609 3.96 2.01 -7.97
C THR A 609 2.71 2.22 -8.82
N ARG A 610 1.65 1.42 -8.63
CA ARG A 610 0.31 1.68 -9.18
C ARG A 610 -0.23 3.05 -8.75
N ASP A 611 0.21 3.54 -7.60
CA ASP A 611 -0.17 4.85 -7.06
C ASP A 611 0.60 6.02 -7.66
N LEU A 612 1.64 5.78 -8.44
CA LEU A 612 2.41 6.85 -9.08
C LEU A 612 1.78 7.26 -10.41
N PRO A 613 1.79 8.55 -10.78
CA PRO A 613 1.50 8.97 -12.14
C PRO A 613 2.48 8.34 -13.15
N GLU A 614 2.00 8.06 -14.36
CA GLU A 614 2.76 7.42 -15.44
C GLU A 614 4.11 8.12 -15.75
N PRO A 615 4.19 9.47 -15.82
CA PRO A 615 5.45 10.20 -15.96
C PRO A 615 6.51 9.85 -14.91
N GLN A 616 6.12 9.69 -13.64
CA GLN A 616 7.06 9.31 -12.58
C GLN A 616 7.49 7.86 -12.69
N ARG A 617 6.59 6.95 -13.08
CA ARG A 617 6.97 5.55 -13.37
C ARG A 617 7.98 5.47 -14.52
N LYS A 618 7.74 6.21 -15.61
CA LYS A 618 8.66 6.33 -16.74
C LYS A 618 10.00 6.94 -16.34
N MET A 619 9.97 7.98 -15.51
CA MET A 619 11.17 8.60 -14.94
C MET A 619 12.01 7.58 -14.16
N ILE A 620 11.38 6.78 -13.30
CA ILE A 620 12.07 5.75 -12.52
C ILE A 620 12.65 4.68 -13.44
N LEU A 621 11.87 4.15 -14.39
CA LEU A 621 12.34 3.14 -15.35
C LEU A 621 13.53 3.66 -16.18
N LYS A 622 13.44 4.88 -16.70
CA LYS A 622 14.54 5.52 -17.43
C LYS A 622 15.80 5.70 -16.58
N TRP A 623 15.65 6.09 -15.32
CA TRP A 623 16.79 6.20 -14.41
C TRP A 623 17.42 4.83 -14.12
N LEU A 624 16.62 3.77 -13.99
CA LEU A 624 17.10 2.40 -13.78
C LEU A 624 17.91 1.85 -14.97
N GLU A 625 17.66 2.32 -16.21
CA GLU A 625 18.45 1.93 -17.40
C GLU A 625 19.91 2.39 -17.32
N ASN A 626 20.15 3.58 -16.75
CA ASN A 626 21.49 4.14 -16.60
C ASN A 626 21.55 5.05 -15.35
N PRO A 627 21.67 4.48 -14.15
CA PRO A 627 21.64 5.26 -12.92
C PRO A 627 22.89 6.13 -12.83
N VAL A 628 22.68 7.44 -12.75
CA VAL A 628 23.77 8.40 -12.54
C VAL A 628 24.47 8.06 -11.22
N LYS A 629 25.81 8.09 -11.22
CA LYS A 629 26.58 7.83 -10.01
C LYS A 629 26.32 8.93 -8.99
N GLN A 630 25.90 8.55 -7.79
CA GLN A 630 25.60 9.50 -6.72
C GLN A 630 26.77 10.46 -6.42
N LEU A 631 28.02 9.99 -6.55
CA LEU A 631 29.22 10.82 -6.38
C LEU A 631 29.39 11.87 -7.50
N GLU A 632 29.00 11.55 -8.74
CA GLU A 632 29.04 12.50 -9.87
C GLU A 632 27.96 13.59 -9.70
N GLU A 633 26.79 13.26 -9.16
CA GLU A 633 25.73 14.23 -8.82
C GLU A 633 26.17 15.20 -7.71
N ILE A 634 26.78 14.68 -6.64
CA ILE A 634 27.28 15.47 -5.52
C ILE A 634 28.38 16.43 -6.01
N ASN A 635 29.30 15.95 -6.84
CA ASN A 635 30.37 16.76 -7.42
C ASN A 635 29.82 17.87 -8.34
N ALA A 636 28.82 17.56 -9.18
CA ALA A 636 28.21 18.55 -10.08
C ALA A 636 27.49 19.69 -9.33
N ARG A 637 26.83 19.40 -8.19
CA ARG A 637 26.19 20.42 -7.34
C ARG A 637 27.19 21.32 -6.60
N MET A 638 28.40 20.82 -6.33
CA MET A 638 29.45 21.62 -5.71
C MET A 638 30.09 22.63 -6.70
N ASP A 639 29.99 22.37 -8.01
CA ASP A 639 30.53 23.23 -9.08
C ASP A 639 29.51 24.26 -9.61
N ASP A 640 28.21 24.10 -9.36
CA ASP A 640 27.17 25.06 -9.79
C ASP A 640 27.03 26.24 -8.81
N THR A 641 27.85 27.28 -8.98
CA THR A 641 27.81 28.52 -8.20
C THR A 641 26.85 29.58 -8.76
N SER A 642 25.86 29.22 -9.60
CA SER A 642 25.15 30.20 -10.43
C SER A 642 23.81 30.75 -9.89
N GLU A 643 23.30 30.30 -8.74
CA GLU A 643 22.18 30.97 -8.05
C GLU A 643 22.67 31.84 -6.87
N VAL A 644 23.07 33.06 -7.20
CA VAL A 644 23.27 34.14 -6.22
C VAL A 644 21.90 34.65 -5.76
N LEU A 645 21.50 34.30 -4.53
CA LEU A 645 20.40 34.96 -3.82
C LEU A 645 20.73 36.46 -3.58
N PRO A 646 19.74 37.37 -3.56
CA PRO A 646 19.97 38.81 -3.60
C PRO A 646 20.72 39.33 -2.37
N GLU A 647 21.64 40.27 -2.60
CA GLU A 647 22.36 41.02 -1.57
C GLU A 647 21.38 41.68 -0.58
N LEU A 648 21.40 41.24 0.69
CA LEU A 648 20.87 42.05 1.79
C LEU A 648 21.95 43.06 2.21
N GLN A 649 21.75 44.32 1.83
CA GLN A 649 22.51 45.46 2.37
C GLN A 649 22.15 45.65 3.86
N CYS A 650 23.17 45.64 4.72
CA CYS A 650 23.05 45.95 6.14
C CYS A 650 23.33 47.43 6.38
N ASP A 651 22.27 48.24 6.52
CA ASP A 651 22.33 49.48 7.27
C ASP A 651 21.80 49.23 8.69
N GLU A 652 22.58 49.64 9.71
CA GLU A 652 22.34 49.52 11.16
C GLU A 652 21.05 50.25 11.64
N PRO A 653 20.68 50.37 12.95
CA PRO A 653 21.26 49.89 14.23
C PRO A 653 20.20 49.41 15.25
N ASN A 654 20.04 48.12 15.53
CA ASN A 654 19.30 47.65 16.74
C ASN A 654 19.54 46.17 17.11
N HIS A 655 20.66 45.57 16.69
CA HIS A 655 21.02 44.19 17.06
C HIS A 655 21.59 44.06 18.51
N ILE A 656 21.17 44.94 19.42
CA ILE A 656 21.56 44.95 20.84
C ILE A 656 20.43 44.40 21.74
N ALA A 657 19.25 44.07 21.19
CA ALA A 657 18.17 43.44 21.97
C ALA A 657 18.26 41.90 22.07
N ALA A 658 19.01 41.24 21.19
CA ALA A 658 19.12 39.77 21.17
C ALA A 658 20.20 39.21 22.12
N ILE A 659 21.07 40.09 22.66
CA ILE A 659 22.19 39.71 23.52
C ILE A 659 21.77 39.49 25.00
N SER A 660 20.55 39.85 25.43
CA SER A 660 20.17 39.75 26.85
C SER A 660 19.17 38.63 27.23
N MET A 661 18.85 37.67 26.35
CA MET A 661 17.87 36.61 26.66
C MET A 661 18.46 35.27 27.16
N PHE A 662 19.79 35.11 27.23
CA PHE A 662 20.41 33.82 27.58
C PHE A 662 21.22 33.77 28.87
N GLU A 663 21.29 34.84 29.66
CA GLU A 663 22.13 34.83 30.87
C GLU A 663 21.45 34.44 32.17
N ASP A 664 20.12 34.35 32.27
CA ASP A 664 19.49 34.16 33.58
C ASP A 664 18.45 33.03 33.65
N TYR A 665 18.74 32.08 34.55
CA TYR A 665 17.91 31.02 35.12
C TYR A 665 17.93 29.63 34.49
N ALA A 666 18.58 28.74 35.22
CA ALA A 666 18.36 27.30 35.27
C ALA A 666 16.86 26.93 35.26
N LYS A 667 16.30 26.65 34.08
CA LYS A 667 15.10 25.82 33.84
C LYS A 667 15.25 25.14 32.47
N LEU A 668 14.69 23.91 32.36
CA LEU A 668 14.82 23.01 31.22
C LEU A 668 14.49 23.67 29.86
N PRO A 669 15.27 23.42 28.79
CA PRO A 669 14.79 23.69 27.43
C PRO A 669 14.76 22.45 26.53
N THR A 670 13.58 22.27 25.93
CA THR A 670 13.28 21.67 24.62
C THR A 670 14.19 22.22 23.51
N CYS A 671 14.71 21.36 22.63
CA CYS A 671 15.53 21.78 21.48
C CYS A 671 14.81 21.54 20.14
N GLN A 672 14.49 22.62 19.43
CA GLN A 672 14.38 22.65 17.97
C GLN A 672 15.79 22.70 17.38
N ALA A 673 16.11 21.83 16.42
CA ALA A 673 17.37 21.88 15.68
C ALA A 673 17.15 22.56 14.32
N ARG A 674 17.84 23.68 14.06
CA ARG A 674 18.05 24.22 12.71
C ARG A 674 19.40 23.72 12.20
N ALA A 675 19.45 23.27 10.94
CA ALA A 675 20.69 22.97 10.26
C ALA A 675 21.55 24.24 10.17
N ILE A 676 22.80 24.15 10.63
CA ILE A 676 23.80 25.21 10.49
C ILE A 676 24.56 24.92 9.18
N PRO A 677 24.65 25.87 8.23
CA PRO A 677 25.47 25.69 7.04
C PRO A 677 26.94 25.46 7.42
N PHE A 678 27.55 24.38 6.92
CA PHE A 678 28.97 24.11 7.14
C PHE A 678 29.83 25.01 6.25
N ASN A 679 30.47 26.02 6.86
CA ASN A 679 31.50 26.82 6.20
C ASN A 679 32.87 26.32 6.62
N ILE A 680 33.67 25.87 5.65
CA ILE A 680 34.97 25.25 5.90
C ILE A 680 35.99 26.20 6.53
N LYS A 681 35.94 27.50 6.20
CA LYS A 681 36.82 28.52 6.78
C LYS A 681 36.45 28.80 8.24
N ASP A 682 35.16 28.86 8.53
CA ASP A 682 34.61 29.02 9.87
C ASP A 682 34.88 27.78 10.75
N TYR A 683 34.87 26.58 10.16
CA TYR A 683 35.33 25.33 10.80
C TYR A 683 36.84 25.34 11.07
N CYS A 684 37.67 25.79 10.11
CA CYS A 684 39.13 25.89 10.30
C CYS A 684 39.47 26.90 11.44
N GLU A 685 38.85 28.09 11.45
CA GLU A 685 39.15 29.16 12.43
C GLU A 685 38.54 28.91 13.82
N LYS A 686 37.25 28.53 13.90
CA LYS A 686 36.53 28.42 15.18
C LYS A 686 36.71 27.07 15.87
N PHE A 687 37.03 26.02 15.14
CA PHE A 687 37.12 24.66 15.70
C PHE A 687 38.52 24.06 15.61
N VAL A 688 39.14 24.07 14.43
CA VAL A 688 40.48 23.45 14.26
C VAL A 688 41.54 24.26 15.00
N ASP A 689 41.65 25.58 14.79
CA ASP A 689 42.68 26.39 15.47
C ASP A 689 42.47 26.45 17.00
N GLN A 690 41.22 26.47 17.48
CA GLN A 690 40.90 26.59 18.90
C GLN A 690 41.09 25.28 19.70
N TYR A 691 40.68 24.13 19.18
CA TYR A 691 40.62 22.88 19.97
C TYR A 691 41.69 21.86 19.57
N TYR A 692 42.02 21.74 18.28
CA TYR A 692 42.99 20.75 17.80
C TYR A 692 44.41 21.04 18.34
N PHE A 693 44.90 22.28 18.18
CA PHE A 693 46.22 22.67 18.66
C PHE A 693 46.30 22.81 20.19
N ALA A 694 45.19 23.18 20.85
CA ALA A 694 45.14 23.26 22.31
C ALA A 694 45.20 21.87 22.97
N THR A 695 44.68 20.84 22.30
CA THR A 695 44.61 19.47 22.83
C THR A 695 45.90 18.69 22.59
N LEU A 696 46.60 18.94 21.47
CA LEU A 696 47.87 18.29 21.17
C LEU A 696 49.02 18.91 21.97
N GLN A 697 49.50 18.21 23.01
CA GLN A 697 50.74 18.57 23.71
C GLN A 697 51.96 18.22 22.84
N ILE A 698 52.29 19.08 21.88
CA ILE A 698 53.38 18.88 20.93
C ILE A 698 54.74 18.98 21.66
N PRO A 699 55.53 17.89 21.74
CA PRO A 699 56.85 17.94 22.38
C PRO A 699 57.90 18.61 21.49
N LYS A 700 58.96 19.16 22.12
CA LYS A 700 60.03 19.91 21.44
C LYS A 700 60.89 19.06 20.48
N SER A 701 60.79 17.72 20.52
CA SER A 701 61.44 16.81 19.55
C SER A 701 60.74 15.45 19.47
N TYR A 702 60.85 14.77 18.31
CA TYR A 702 60.31 13.42 18.09
C TYR A 702 60.93 12.37 19.03
N ARG A 703 62.24 12.48 19.34
CA ARG A 703 62.95 11.63 20.32
C ARG A 703 62.46 11.79 21.77
N GLY A 704 61.64 12.81 22.06
CA GLY A 704 61.06 13.03 23.38
C GLY A 704 59.75 12.27 23.64
N LEU A 705 59.13 11.67 22.62
CA LEU A 705 57.88 10.93 22.73
C LEU A 705 58.16 9.47 23.13
N LYS A 706 58.07 9.15 24.43
CA LYS A 706 57.95 7.74 24.86
C LYS A 706 56.52 7.24 24.57
N ASN A 707 56.19 7.01 23.30
CA ASN A 707 54.87 6.52 22.89
C ASN A 707 54.99 5.08 22.34
N LYS A 708 54.34 4.11 23.01
CA LYS A 708 54.33 2.70 22.58
C LYS A 708 53.60 2.47 21.25
N ASN A 709 52.68 3.36 20.88
CA ASN A 709 51.99 3.35 19.58
C ASN A 709 52.85 3.99 18.47
N CYS A 710 54.06 4.48 18.81
CA CYS A 710 55.01 5.03 17.86
C CYS A 710 56.47 4.58 18.12
N PRO A 711 56.82 3.31 17.83
CA PRO A 711 58.17 2.78 18.01
C PRO A 711 59.17 3.43 17.04
N GLU A 712 60.42 3.65 17.48
CA GLU A 712 61.49 4.29 16.68
C GLU A 712 61.83 3.53 15.38
N ASP A 713 61.52 2.25 15.35
CA ASP A 713 61.84 1.24 14.33
C ASP A 713 60.63 0.81 13.50
N LYS A 714 59.39 1.07 13.96
CA LYS A 714 58.15 0.64 13.29
C LYS A 714 57.38 1.74 12.58
N ARG A 715 57.97 2.93 12.43
CA ARG A 715 57.44 3.94 11.50
C ARG A 715 58.48 4.46 10.52
N PRO A 716 58.41 4.04 9.23
CA PRO A 716 58.96 4.88 8.18
C PRO A 716 58.31 4.70 6.79
N LEU A 717 57.44 5.63 6.38
CA LEU A 717 57.34 6.04 4.97
C LEU A 717 57.32 7.57 4.86
N TYR A 718 58.30 8.24 5.46
CA TYR A 718 58.49 9.66 5.12
C TYR A 718 58.98 9.80 3.68
N LYS A 719 58.02 10.23 2.85
CA LYS A 719 58.11 10.63 1.43
C LYS A 719 58.37 9.48 0.46
N TYR A 720 57.36 8.65 0.22
CA TYR A 720 57.14 8.29 -1.17
C TYR A 720 56.69 9.56 -1.91
N LYS A 721 57.61 10.13 -2.69
CA LYS A 721 57.22 11.02 -3.78
C LYS A 721 57.08 10.12 -4.99
N LYS A 722 56.01 10.31 -5.77
CA LYS A 722 55.72 9.62 -7.03
C LYS A 722 56.92 9.54 -8.03
N ASN A 723 57.99 10.31 -7.79
CA ASN A 723 59.23 10.35 -8.59
C ASN A 723 60.53 10.20 -7.76
N SER A 724 60.53 9.54 -6.59
CA SER A 724 61.75 9.35 -5.79
C SER A 724 62.69 8.30 -6.42
N GLN A 725 63.94 8.66 -6.69
CA GLN A 725 64.99 7.75 -7.17
C GLN A 725 65.82 7.11 -6.05
N ASP A 726 65.41 7.26 -4.78
CA ASP A 726 66.12 6.69 -3.64
C ASP A 726 65.88 5.16 -3.54
N PRO A 727 66.91 4.31 -3.73
CA PRO A 727 66.77 2.85 -3.73
C PRO A 727 66.32 2.26 -2.38
N GLU A 728 66.58 2.93 -1.26
CA GLU A 728 66.14 2.44 0.07
C GLU A 728 64.65 2.70 0.33
N ILE A 729 64.10 3.79 -0.23
CA ILE A 729 62.66 4.10 -0.15
C ILE A 729 61.87 3.15 -1.07
N GLN A 730 62.43 2.82 -2.24
CA GLN A 730 61.84 1.85 -3.16
C GLN A 730 61.84 0.41 -2.61
N LYS A 731 62.75 0.07 -1.69
CA LYS A 731 62.89 -1.24 -1.03
C LYS A 731 61.88 -1.53 0.08
N LYS A 732 61.07 -0.55 0.51
CA LYS A 732 60.22 -0.66 1.73
C LYS A 732 58.78 -1.14 1.52
N CYS A 733 58.29 -1.25 0.29
CA CYS A 733 56.97 -1.81 -0.01
C CYS A 733 57.17 -3.26 -0.48
N THR A 734 56.92 -4.22 0.43
CA THR A 734 56.93 -5.68 0.23
C THR A 734 55.65 -6.27 0.82
N ASP A 735 55.26 -7.48 0.41
CA ASP A 735 54.05 -8.16 0.89
C ASP A 735 53.98 -8.19 2.43
N GLU A 736 55.09 -8.49 3.10
CA GLU A 736 55.15 -8.51 4.57
C GLU A 736 54.92 -7.13 5.17
N ASN A 737 55.53 -6.08 4.62
CA ASN A 737 55.37 -4.72 5.13
C ASN A 737 53.96 -4.19 4.88
N LEU A 738 53.33 -4.51 3.75
CA LEU A 738 51.95 -4.13 3.47
C LEU A 738 50.99 -4.85 4.43
N TRP A 739 51.20 -6.15 4.67
CA TRP A 739 50.41 -6.91 5.63
C TRP A 739 50.55 -6.32 7.04
N GLU A 740 51.76 -5.98 7.48
CA GLU A 740 51.99 -5.34 8.78
C GLU A 740 51.25 -4.00 8.92
N GLN A 741 51.24 -3.17 7.86
CA GLN A 741 50.53 -1.88 7.88
C GLN A 741 49.01 -2.07 7.89
N LEU A 742 48.47 -3.01 7.11
CA LEU A 742 47.05 -3.32 7.15
C LEU A 742 46.64 -3.90 8.52
N GLN A 743 47.48 -4.73 9.14
CA GLN A 743 47.25 -5.24 10.49
C GLN A 743 47.29 -4.12 11.55
N ILE A 744 48.08 -3.06 11.33
CA ILE A 744 48.06 -1.83 12.13
C ILE A 744 46.77 -1.02 11.87
N GLY A 745 46.31 -0.93 10.62
CA GLY A 745 45.05 -0.28 10.24
C GLY A 745 43.85 -0.97 10.89
N LEU A 746 43.82 -2.31 10.86
CA LEU A 746 42.83 -3.11 11.55
C LEU A 746 42.81 -2.79 13.05
N LYS A 747 43.99 -2.66 13.66
CA LYS A 747 44.12 -2.29 15.08
C LYS A 747 43.71 -0.83 15.36
N LEU A 748 43.89 0.07 14.39
CA LEU A 748 43.45 1.46 14.44
C LEU A 748 41.92 1.53 14.48
N GLU A 749 41.22 0.91 13.52
CA GLU A 749 39.75 0.86 13.49
C GLU A 749 39.18 0.18 14.75
N LEU A 750 39.81 -0.91 15.20
CA LEU A 750 39.39 -1.58 16.44
C LEU A 750 39.56 -0.68 17.67
N ALA A 751 40.51 0.26 17.66
CA ALA A 751 40.77 1.19 18.75
C ALA A 751 39.81 2.39 18.77
N THR A 752 38.95 2.59 17.78
CA THR A 752 37.91 3.64 17.78
C THR A 752 36.56 3.09 18.26
N ILE A 753 36.28 1.81 18.02
CA ILE A 753 35.01 1.14 18.40
C ILE A 753 34.69 1.29 19.90
N PRO A 754 35.56 0.92 20.87
CA PRO A 754 35.24 1.09 22.29
C PRO A 754 35.05 2.55 22.72
N LEU A 755 35.68 3.50 22.04
CA LEU A 755 35.55 4.93 22.33
C LEU A 755 34.13 5.42 21.98
N TYR A 756 33.68 5.14 20.75
CA TYR A 756 32.34 5.51 20.31
C TYR A 756 31.26 4.70 21.03
N MET A 757 31.50 3.42 21.30
CA MET A 757 30.61 2.57 22.08
C MET A 757 30.44 3.11 23.52
N THR A 758 31.53 3.49 24.19
CA THR A 758 31.46 4.09 25.55
C THR A 758 30.70 5.41 25.53
N SER A 759 30.95 6.26 24.53
CA SER A 759 30.22 7.53 24.37
C SER A 759 28.72 7.28 24.12
N LEU A 760 28.38 6.32 23.27
CA LEU A 760 27.00 5.96 22.92
C LEU A 760 26.23 5.46 24.14
N TYR A 761 26.76 4.46 24.86
CA TYR A 761 26.09 3.86 26.02
C TYR A 761 26.09 4.76 27.27
N SER A 762 26.82 5.88 27.24
CA SER A 762 26.71 6.88 28.30
C SER A 762 25.53 7.84 28.13
N ILE A 763 24.86 7.81 26.97
CA ILE A 763 23.64 8.59 26.69
C ILE A 763 22.46 7.85 27.32
N GLY A 764 21.74 8.51 28.22
CA GLY A 764 20.53 7.94 28.81
C GLY A 764 19.43 7.72 27.77
N ASP A 765 18.59 6.71 27.98
CA ASP A 765 17.51 6.36 27.06
C ASP A 765 16.61 7.57 26.75
N GLY A 766 16.30 7.77 25.46
CA GLY A 766 15.51 8.91 24.97
C GLY A 766 16.19 10.28 25.06
N CYS A 767 17.42 10.38 25.58
CA CYS A 767 18.13 11.65 25.72
C CYS A 767 19.08 11.89 24.54
N ASN A 768 19.28 13.16 24.13
CA ASN A 768 20.25 13.55 23.11
C ASN A 768 20.23 12.66 21.84
N THR A 769 19.04 12.33 21.37
CA THR A 769 18.80 11.32 20.32
C THR A 769 19.57 11.60 19.04
N GLN A 770 19.75 12.86 18.65
CA GLN A 770 20.60 13.23 17.51
C GLN A 770 22.08 12.86 17.73
N VAL A 771 22.59 13.09 18.94
CA VAL A 771 23.98 12.72 19.31
C VAL A 771 24.11 11.20 19.37
N TYR A 772 23.10 10.49 19.89
CA TYR A 772 23.03 9.03 19.87
C TYR A 772 23.07 8.50 18.44
N LYS A 773 22.20 8.99 17.54
CA LYS A 773 22.15 8.60 16.13
C LYS A 773 23.47 8.87 15.41
N THR A 774 24.07 10.03 15.64
CA THR A 774 25.35 10.41 15.04
C THR A 774 26.48 9.48 15.50
N ILE A 775 26.62 9.26 16.82
CA ILE A 775 27.67 8.39 17.38
C ILE A 775 27.43 6.93 17.00
N ARG A 776 26.18 6.47 16.95
CA ARG A 776 25.82 5.13 16.46
C ARG A 776 26.19 4.96 14.99
N GLY A 777 25.92 5.97 14.16
CA GLY A 777 26.33 5.99 12.75
C GLY A 777 27.83 5.86 12.59
N ILE A 778 28.61 6.64 13.35
CA ILE A 778 30.07 6.55 13.36
C ILE A 778 30.51 5.15 13.83
N LEU A 779 29.98 4.63 14.94
CA LEU A 779 30.32 3.29 15.45
C LEU A 779 30.11 2.19 14.40
N MET A 780 29.00 2.24 13.66
CA MET A 780 28.72 1.29 12.58
C MET A 780 29.70 1.43 11.41
N GLN A 781 30.12 2.65 11.08
CA GLN A 781 31.14 2.91 10.05
C GLN A 781 32.51 2.37 10.48
N GLU A 782 32.93 2.56 11.73
CA GLU A 782 34.20 2.02 12.24
C GLU A 782 34.21 0.48 12.25
N MET A 783 33.07 -0.15 12.57
CA MET A 783 32.90 -1.61 12.44
C MET A 783 33.00 -2.09 10.98
N LEU A 784 32.46 -1.31 10.04
CA LEU A 784 32.61 -1.57 8.61
C LEU A 784 34.07 -1.40 8.16
N HIS A 785 34.75 -0.34 8.57
CA HIS A 785 36.17 -0.12 8.25
C HIS A 785 37.03 -1.28 8.74
N LEU A 786 36.80 -1.77 9.97
CA LEU A 786 37.45 -2.95 10.50
C LEU A 786 37.28 -4.18 9.58
N ALA A 787 36.06 -4.42 9.12
CA ALA A 787 35.76 -5.53 8.21
C ALA A 787 36.42 -5.35 6.83
N LEU A 788 36.40 -4.13 6.28
CA LEU A 788 37.03 -3.81 5.00
C LEU A 788 38.55 -3.99 5.05
N VAL A 789 39.21 -3.53 6.10
CA VAL A 789 40.66 -3.77 6.28
C VAL A 789 40.94 -5.27 6.44
N GLY A 790 40.10 -5.99 7.18
CA GLY A 790 40.18 -7.45 7.28
C GLY A 790 40.07 -8.15 5.93
N ASN A 791 39.17 -7.70 5.06
CA ASN A 791 39.00 -8.20 3.70
C ASN A 791 40.23 -7.94 2.82
N ILE A 792 40.86 -6.76 2.93
CA ILE A 792 42.11 -6.46 2.22
C ILE A 792 43.22 -7.40 2.69
N ILE A 793 43.35 -7.64 4.00
CA ILE A 793 44.32 -8.60 4.55
C ILE A 793 44.05 -10.01 4.04
N ASN A 794 42.80 -10.47 4.09
CA ASN A 794 42.40 -11.79 3.58
C ASN A 794 42.70 -11.95 2.09
N ALA A 795 42.56 -10.88 1.29
CA ALA A 795 42.89 -10.93 -0.12
C ALA A 795 44.39 -11.12 -0.37
N MET A 796 45.29 -10.75 0.55
CA MET A 796 46.73 -10.95 0.35
C MET A 796 47.12 -12.44 0.32
N ASN A 797 48.15 -12.80 -0.46
CA ASN A 797 48.70 -14.16 -0.50
C ASN A 797 49.10 -14.67 0.89
N GLY A 798 48.30 -15.58 1.46
CA GLY A 798 48.54 -16.11 2.81
C GLY A 798 48.25 -15.13 3.95
N GLY A 799 47.57 -14.02 3.66
CA GLY A 799 47.17 -13.03 4.65
C GLY A 799 46.05 -13.53 5.56
N HIS A 800 46.17 -13.26 6.85
CA HIS A 800 45.17 -13.60 7.85
C HIS A 800 45.03 -12.45 8.85
N PRO A 801 43.86 -11.77 8.96
CA PRO A 801 43.65 -10.69 9.91
C PRO A 801 43.64 -11.24 11.34
N ILE A 802 44.45 -10.65 12.21
CA ILE A 802 44.51 -11.03 13.63
C ILE A 802 43.70 -10.00 14.42
N ILE A 803 42.56 -10.41 14.98
CA ILE A 803 41.69 -9.54 15.78
C ILE A 803 41.65 -9.93 17.27
N ASP A 804 42.03 -11.17 17.58
CA ASP A 804 41.81 -11.85 18.86
C ASP A 804 43.10 -12.11 19.66
N SER A 805 44.12 -11.27 19.46
CA SER A 805 45.38 -11.32 20.21
C SER A 805 45.42 -10.27 21.34
N PRO A 806 46.02 -10.57 22.52
CA PRO A 806 46.25 -9.59 23.58
C PRO A 806 47.04 -8.35 23.15
N ASP A 807 47.84 -8.48 22.08
CA ASP A 807 48.60 -7.39 21.49
C ASP A 807 47.78 -6.55 20.50
N VAL A 808 46.64 -7.05 20.02
CA VAL A 808 45.70 -6.32 19.14
C VAL A 808 44.64 -5.59 19.96
N ALA A 809 44.19 -6.16 21.07
CA ALA A 809 43.18 -5.57 21.94
C ALA A 809 43.53 -4.11 22.33
N PRO A 810 42.60 -3.15 22.15
CA PRO A 810 42.85 -1.74 22.44
C PRO A 810 43.02 -1.50 23.93
N LYS A 811 43.94 -0.60 24.30
CA LYS A 811 44.25 -0.25 25.69
C LYS A 811 43.96 1.22 25.92
N TYR A 812 43.24 1.54 27.00
CA TYR A 812 42.92 2.89 27.42
C TYR A 812 43.26 3.09 28.91
N PRO A 813 43.62 4.31 29.35
CA PRO A 813 43.94 5.47 28.50
C PRO A 813 45.23 5.20 27.69
N SER A 814 45.32 5.81 26.52
CA SER A 814 46.49 5.72 25.63
C SER A 814 46.92 7.10 25.14
N VAL A 815 48.14 7.15 24.60
CA VAL A 815 48.67 8.34 23.93
C VAL A 815 48.87 7.98 22.47
N GLY A 816 48.20 8.69 21.58
CA GLY A 816 48.09 8.39 20.16
C GLY A 816 47.36 7.09 19.86
N LEU A 817 47.04 6.91 18.59
CA LEU A 817 46.42 5.71 18.04
C LEU A 817 47.49 4.81 17.39
N PRO A 818 47.18 3.53 17.13
CA PRO A 818 48.04 2.64 16.35
C PRO A 818 48.51 3.30 15.03
N GLY A 819 49.71 2.94 14.55
CA GLY A 819 50.28 3.50 13.32
C GLY A 819 50.82 4.93 13.46
N CYS A 820 51.11 5.37 14.70
CA CYS A 820 51.49 6.74 15.03
C CYS A 820 50.46 7.80 14.57
N VAL A 821 49.18 7.42 14.42
CA VAL A 821 48.11 8.37 14.14
C VAL A 821 47.87 9.24 15.38
N HIS A 822 47.85 10.56 15.17
CA HIS A 822 47.72 11.58 16.23
C HIS A 822 48.62 11.30 17.46
N PRO A 823 49.95 11.23 17.32
CA PRO A 823 50.86 10.58 18.29
C PRO A 823 50.98 11.26 19.66
N SER A 824 50.35 12.43 19.84
CA SER A 824 50.28 13.19 21.10
C SER A 824 48.86 13.30 21.67
N LEU A 825 47.84 12.72 21.01
CA LEU A 825 46.45 12.75 21.45
C LEU A 825 46.27 11.84 22.68
N LYS A 826 45.68 12.35 23.76
CA LYS A 826 45.35 11.53 24.92
C LYS A 826 43.98 10.89 24.73
N VAL A 827 43.95 9.62 24.35
CA VAL A 827 42.71 8.87 24.12
C VAL A 827 42.28 8.19 25.41
N HIS A 828 41.03 8.40 25.81
CA HIS A 828 40.46 7.88 27.05
C HIS A 828 38.99 7.53 26.83
N LEU A 829 38.50 6.53 27.56
CA LEU A 829 37.08 6.18 27.57
C LEU A 829 36.37 7.08 28.57
N GLU A 830 35.45 7.91 28.08
CA GLU A 830 34.67 8.82 28.90
C GLU A 830 33.20 8.84 28.45
N LYS A 831 32.33 9.27 29.36
CA LYS A 831 30.95 9.61 29.01
C LYS A 831 30.92 10.76 28.00
N VAL A 832 29.92 10.77 27.13
CA VAL A 832 29.76 11.81 26.14
C VAL A 832 29.57 13.17 26.82
N SER A 833 30.36 14.13 26.39
CA SER A 833 30.24 15.53 26.78
C SER A 833 30.81 16.38 25.67
N ARG A 834 30.43 17.66 25.61
CA ARG A 834 31.01 18.60 24.63
C ARG A 834 32.53 18.61 24.71
N LYS A 835 33.08 18.60 25.93
CA LYS A 835 34.53 18.54 26.17
C LYS A 835 35.13 17.26 25.58
N HIS A 836 34.53 16.10 25.83
CA HIS A 836 35.02 14.83 25.30
C HIS A 836 34.99 14.83 23.76
N ILE A 837 33.87 15.22 23.13
CA ILE A 837 33.70 15.32 21.68
C ILE A 837 34.77 16.22 21.04
N TYR A 838 35.02 17.40 21.61
CA TYR A 838 36.00 18.36 21.07
C TYR A 838 37.45 17.94 21.24
N THR A 839 37.75 17.15 22.28
CA THR A 839 39.14 16.82 22.61
C THR A 839 39.57 15.44 22.10
N VAL A 840 38.62 14.56 21.77
CA VAL A 840 38.95 13.21 21.28
C VAL A 840 38.33 12.92 19.90
N PRO A 841 37.00 12.66 19.72
CA PRO A 841 36.42 12.37 18.41
C PRO A 841 36.74 13.37 17.29
N LEU A 842 36.58 14.68 17.51
CA LEU A 842 36.83 15.66 16.44
C LEU A 842 38.31 15.79 16.07
N VAL A 843 39.20 15.48 17.01
CA VAL A 843 40.64 15.44 16.75
C VAL A 843 40.99 14.18 15.96
N LEU A 844 40.35 13.06 16.31
CA LEU A 844 40.53 11.75 15.69
C LEU A 844 40.13 11.78 14.20
N GLU A 845 38.89 12.22 13.92
CA GLU A 845 38.29 12.28 12.57
C GLU A 845 38.71 13.51 11.75
N LYS A 846 39.80 14.16 12.14
CA LYS A 846 40.26 15.36 11.44
C LYS A 846 40.46 15.04 9.95
N PRO A 847 39.84 15.79 9.03
CA PRO A 847 40.01 15.56 7.60
C PRO A 847 41.40 15.97 7.11
N LYS A 848 41.80 15.39 5.97
CA LYS A 848 42.98 15.78 5.18
C LYS A 848 42.70 17.08 4.40
N LEU A 849 42.59 18.23 5.07
CA LEU A 849 42.30 19.54 4.45
C LEU A 849 43.56 20.41 4.25
N SER A 850 43.63 21.09 3.10
CA SER A 850 44.73 21.99 2.73
C SER A 850 44.85 23.24 3.62
N CYS A 851 43.73 23.76 4.16
CA CYS A 851 43.67 24.99 4.98
C CYS A 851 44.59 24.95 6.22
N VAL A 852 44.96 23.76 6.71
CA VAL A 852 45.79 23.56 7.91
C VAL A 852 47.30 23.64 7.59
N THR A 853 47.66 23.47 6.32
CA THR A 853 49.05 23.26 5.86
C THR A 853 49.60 24.41 5.00
N GLU A 854 48.72 25.26 4.48
CA GLU A 854 49.11 26.48 3.76
C GLU A 854 49.69 27.52 4.73
N GLY A 855 51.00 27.74 4.63
CA GLY A 855 51.72 28.83 5.31
C GLY A 855 52.61 28.44 6.50
N ARG A 856 52.48 27.24 7.08
CA ARG A 856 53.33 26.80 8.22
C ARG A 856 54.50 25.93 7.73
N ASN A 857 55.59 26.59 7.31
CA ASN A 857 56.80 25.97 6.73
C ASN A 857 57.58 25.05 7.70
N ARG A 858 57.89 23.82 7.22
CA ARG A 858 59.12 22.99 7.40
C ARG A 858 59.85 22.97 8.76
N ASN A 859 59.17 22.72 9.88
CA ASN A 859 59.80 22.31 11.14
C ASN A 859 59.10 21.06 11.74
N ILE A 860 59.60 20.53 12.87
CA ILE A 860 59.06 19.37 13.62
C ILE A 860 57.54 19.41 13.79
N LEU A 861 56.94 20.60 13.82
CA LEU A 861 55.50 20.84 13.82
C LEU A 861 54.78 20.19 12.61
N GLY A 862 55.37 20.26 11.41
CA GLY A 862 54.81 19.65 10.20
C GLY A 862 54.74 18.13 10.31
N LEU A 863 55.79 17.48 10.82
CA LEU A 863 55.83 16.01 11.00
C LEU A 863 54.76 15.49 11.98
N LEU A 864 54.29 16.32 12.91
CA LEU A 864 53.24 15.96 13.87
C LEU A 864 51.84 16.36 13.39
N LEU A 865 51.75 17.31 12.44
CA LEU A 865 50.51 17.79 11.83
C LEU A 865 49.98 16.87 10.71
N HIS A 866 50.86 16.01 10.17
CA HIS A 866 50.62 15.12 9.03
C HIS A 866 50.42 13.65 9.41
N ASN A 867 49.84 13.36 10.58
CA ASN A 867 49.60 12.00 11.07
C ASN A 867 48.11 11.75 11.34
N THR A 868 47.27 12.05 10.35
CA THR A 868 45.83 11.74 10.36
C THR A 868 45.55 10.31 9.89
N ILE A 869 44.33 9.82 10.11
CA ILE A 869 43.85 8.53 9.58
C ILE A 869 43.95 8.52 8.05
N GLY A 870 43.55 9.61 7.39
CA GLY A 870 43.62 9.72 5.93
C GLY A 870 45.05 9.69 5.39
N GLU A 871 46.03 10.25 6.09
CA GLU A 871 47.45 10.15 5.69
C GLU A 871 47.99 8.74 5.88
N PHE A 872 47.60 8.05 6.96
CA PHE A 872 47.95 6.65 7.19
C PHE A 872 47.47 5.74 6.05
N TYR A 873 46.20 5.84 5.65
CA TYR A 873 45.68 5.04 4.53
C TYR A 873 46.22 5.47 3.16
N THR A 874 46.60 6.75 2.99
CA THR A 874 47.30 7.20 1.77
C THR A 874 48.63 6.45 1.58
N GLU A 875 49.35 6.16 2.66
CA GLU A 875 50.62 5.41 2.59
C GLU A 875 50.38 3.95 2.16
N ILE A 876 49.31 3.32 2.66
CA ILE A 876 48.89 1.97 2.27
C ILE A 876 48.50 1.93 0.79
N GLU A 877 47.64 2.87 0.36
CA GLU A 877 47.19 3.00 -1.02
C GLU A 877 48.36 3.12 -2.01
N GLN A 878 49.36 3.94 -1.69
CA GLN A 878 50.54 4.12 -2.53
C GLN A 878 51.38 2.84 -2.68
N CYS A 879 51.45 2.02 -1.63
CA CYS A 879 52.13 0.72 -1.71
C CYS A 879 51.33 -0.27 -2.57
N MET A 880 50.01 -0.32 -2.41
CA MET A 880 49.13 -1.15 -3.25
C MET A 880 49.21 -0.78 -4.75
N GLN A 881 49.18 0.51 -5.07
CA GLN A 881 49.33 1.02 -6.44
C GLN A 881 50.65 0.58 -7.08
N LYS A 882 51.74 0.49 -6.29
CA LYS A 882 53.03 0.04 -6.79
C LYS A 882 53.04 -1.45 -7.16
N PHE A 883 52.40 -2.30 -6.37
CA PHE A 883 52.26 -3.71 -6.72
C PHE A 883 51.51 -3.89 -8.04
N GLU A 884 50.48 -3.08 -8.25
CA GLU A 884 49.74 -3.02 -9.52
C GLU A 884 50.63 -2.53 -10.68
N GLU A 885 51.37 -1.43 -10.51
CA GLU A 885 52.30 -0.90 -11.53
C GLU A 885 53.42 -1.90 -11.91
N ASN A 886 53.89 -2.69 -10.94
CA ASN A 886 54.92 -3.70 -11.15
C ASN A 886 54.38 -5.05 -11.67
N GLY A 887 53.06 -5.23 -11.73
CA GLY A 887 52.42 -6.50 -12.11
C GLY A 887 52.64 -7.63 -11.10
N GLU A 888 52.83 -7.31 -9.83
CA GLU A 888 53.03 -8.28 -8.75
C GLU A 888 51.66 -8.82 -8.27
N GLU A 889 51.45 -10.13 -8.39
CA GLU A 889 50.21 -10.80 -7.94
C GLU A 889 50.19 -10.98 -6.41
N VAL A 890 49.96 -9.89 -5.67
CA VAL A 890 49.90 -9.89 -4.20
C VAL A 890 48.51 -10.26 -3.66
N PHE A 891 47.45 -10.00 -4.42
CA PHE A 891 46.06 -10.19 -4.02
C PHE A 891 45.34 -11.30 -4.79
N GLN A 892 44.58 -12.12 -4.08
CA GLN A 892 43.68 -13.14 -4.61
C GLN A 892 42.21 -12.73 -4.42
N PRO A 893 41.40 -12.75 -5.48
CA PRO A 893 39.97 -12.48 -5.36
C PRO A 893 39.27 -13.58 -4.55
N ASN A 894 38.19 -13.21 -3.85
CA ASN A 894 37.31 -14.13 -3.12
C ASN A 894 37.99 -14.97 -2.01
N ASN A 895 39.18 -14.57 -1.53
CA ASN A 895 39.84 -15.28 -0.44
C ASN A 895 39.26 -14.82 0.92
N PHE A 896 38.51 -15.70 1.61
CA PHE A 896 37.93 -15.47 2.95
C PHE A 896 37.25 -14.10 3.17
N GLN A 897 36.57 -13.60 2.13
CA GLN A 897 35.93 -12.28 2.18
C GLN A 897 34.67 -12.30 3.05
N VAL A 898 34.47 -11.24 3.83
CA VAL A 898 33.32 -11.07 4.71
C VAL A 898 32.42 -9.95 4.18
N SER A 899 31.13 -10.20 4.02
CA SER A 899 30.14 -9.24 3.51
C SER A 899 28.90 -9.13 4.40
N TRP A 900 28.18 -8.01 4.29
CA TRP A 900 26.94 -7.75 5.03
C TRP A 900 25.69 -7.95 4.15
N PRO A 901 24.60 -8.58 4.63
CA PRO A 901 24.38 -9.13 5.97
C PRO A 901 25.17 -10.42 6.18
N TRP A 902 25.69 -10.61 7.40
CA TRP A 902 26.62 -11.69 7.75
C TRP A 902 25.98 -13.07 7.54
N THR A 903 26.15 -13.61 6.35
CA THR A 903 25.84 -15.02 6.06
C THR A 903 27.13 -15.80 6.28
N PRO A 904 27.15 -16.79 7.20
CA PRO A 904 28.24 -17.73 7.21
C PRO A 904 28.16 -18.56 5.92
N PHE A 905 29.22 -18.56 5.12
CA PHE A 905 29.37 -19.49 3.99
C PHE A 905 29.50 -20.94 4.48
#